data_AF-A0A6A5QLP5-F1
#
_entry.id   AF-A0A6A5QLP5-F1
#
_cell.length_a   1.000
_cell.length_b   1.000
_cell.length_c   1.000
_cell.angle_alpha   90.00
_cell.angle_beta   90.00
_cell.angle_gamma   90.00
#
_symmetry.space_group_name_H-M   'P 1'
#
loop_
_entity.id
_entity.type
_entity.pdbx_description
1 polymer ?
#
loop_
_entity_poly.entity_id
_entity_poly.type
_entity_poly.pdbx_seq_one_letter_code
_entity_poly.pdbx_strand_id
1 'polypeptide(L)'
;MMHLTHNPTPSEHHSVTWPVHSFTLDHDFKSPDPAYLLLDRANSEFGLFYHTAAGVGFMAQAADDEPIYFQVCNTRAACSRPGQTCKKVCVLVQHYQLDLEFPTADYASDFLHSLDRLATKVGNLDFEVFEAQSLSALNRADFSIEKMCGINEPPFPWMKIGETDAFDWSKTYKMGKCSDFAVVAGDRSFPVHRVLLCTRSQYFNAVCDGRFSETEQNSISLPETEEVVSNMLQELYNVYNPTTGSIFTSFALRRDNEKASVMSNLVELFIACDKYTLESIKKKVSDAIIDRLPFIHSVLTMVDIATCIYSDTFPYVDCGLRVAAIAQILARLPTIMEDEAAWDTYCGNKAVLRALHEFQCAAVEDAAPDTILTPPVSPKKPGKSMAPDAGSVNGTAPASALKAPQKPSVTPNVLEVVFGSLLIKPWYPSFYPEQTVGRKVERLYVCQWCFKYSKELVSFLGHLKTCPHRDAPPPGVNVYTKDNYSLCKIDGEKHKLYAQNLCLFAKLFLDTKSVFYDVTTFLYYLLVAHDPTPSIPNTGLGEDGVGQQGQVVGFFSKEKMSWDGNNLACILVFPPWQKQGLGQILMGASYEMSRREGRLGGPEKPLSDLGRLAYEHYWSAALARAIMSSPSKKTLTVLDLREKTYIVPDDIIATLQTMDVLEHRKKGGAEAVINKAKVKAWAEKHRVDLKRSPVDPEAFVVRESSSSVSEE
;
A
#
# COMPACT_ATOMS: atom_id res chain seq x y z
N MET A 1 -34.60 13.57 1.61
CA MET A 1 -33.59 14.60 1.96
C MET A 1 -33.05 14.30 3.35
N MET A 2 -32.02 13.47 3.43
CA MET A 2 -31.07 13.42 4.55
C MET A 2 -29.70 13.61 3.90
N HIS A 3 -28.98 14.63 4.34
CA HIS A 3 -27.70 15.05 3.80
C HIS A 3 -26.62 13.99 4.11
N LEU A 4 -26.10 13.32 3.07
CA LEU A 4 -24.79 12.69 3.09
C LEU A 4 -23.74 13.79 2.88
N THR A 5 -23.37 14.46 3.96
CA THR A 5 -22.23 15.38 4.00
C THR A 5 -21.16 14.82 4.92
N HIS A 6 -20.43 13.83 4.45
CA HIS A 6 -19.08 13.53 4.91
C HIS A 6 -18.31 12.99 3.71
N ASN A 7 -17.20 13.63 3.36
CA ASN A 7 -16.15 13.05 2.53
C ASN A 7 -15.40 12.07 3.43
N PRO A 8 -15.57 10.74 3.28
CA PRO A 8 -14.57 9.84 3.79
C PRO A 8 -13.38 9.93 2.82
N THR A 9 -12.18 10.14 3.34
CA THR A 9 -10.97 9.68 2.64
C THR A 9 -11.25 8.27 2.09
N PRO A 10 -10.98 7.95 0.81
CA PRO A 10 -11.37 6.67 0.23
C PRO A 10 -10.72 5.55 1.04
N SER A 11 -11.53 4.86 1.86
CA SER A 11 -11.09 3.65 2.54
C SER A 11 -10.75 2.63 1.46
N GLU A 12 -9.60 1.96 1.57
CA GLU A 12 -9.14 0.97 0.57
C GLU A 12 -10.15 -0.17 0.29
N HIS A 13 -11.16 -0.30 1.17
CA HIS A 13 -12.14 -1.37 1.23
C HIS A 13 -13.43 -1.12 0.42
N HIS A 14 -13.53 0.00 -0.29
CA HIS A 14 -14.68 0.31 -1.14
C HIS A 14 -14.27 0.62 -2.58
N SER A 15 -15.22 0.46 -3.50
CA SER A 15 -15.07 0.92 -4.88
C SER A 15 -14.85 2.43 -4.89
N VAL A 16 -13.93 2.90 -5.72
CA VAL A 16 -13.63 4.33 -5.81
C VAL A 16 -14.55 4.98 -6.83
N THR A 17 -15.46 5.83 -6.35
CA THR A 17 -16.49 6.46 -7.18
C THR A 17 -16.61 7.96 -6.93
N TRP A 18 -16.93 8.72 -7.97
CA TRP A 18 -17.29 10.13 -7.88
C TRP A 18 -18.74 10.35 -8.31
N PRO A 19 -19.55 11.11 -7.54
CA PRO A 19 -20.87 11.49 -8.00
C PRO A 19 -20.75 12.48 -9.17
N VAL A 20 -21.54 12.28 -10.21
CA VAL A 20 -21.60 13.11 -11.42
C VAL A 20 -23.02 13.63 -11.56
N HIS A 21 -23.20 14.95 -11.46
CA HIS A 21 -24.51 15.60 -11.59
C HIS A 21 -25.07 15.47 -13.00
N SER A 22 -24.23 15.67 -14.01
CA SER A 22 -24.55 15.41 -15.41
C SER A 22 -23.28 15.13 -16.21
N PHE A 23 -23.41 14.45 -17.35
CA PHE A 23 -22.32 14.31 -18.31
C PHE A 23 -22.80 14.49 -19.74
N THR A 24 -21.90 14.88 -20.64
CA THR A 24 -22.16 15.00 -22.08
C THR A 24 -21.03 14.36 -22.87
N LEU A 25 -21.36 13.59 -23.91
CA LEU A 25 -20.42 12.96 -24.84
C LEU A 25 -20.56 13.62 -26.21
N ASP A 26 -19.45 14.19 -26.73
CA ASP A 26 -19.36 14.87 -28.03
C ASP A 26 -20.42 15.93 -28.31
N HIS A 27 -21.04 16.50 -27.26
CA HIS A 27 -22.16 17.43 -27.34
C HIS A 27 -23.47 16.84 -27.88
N ASP A 28 -23.47 15.57 -28.31
CA ASP A 28 -24.61 14.90 -28.94
C ASP A 28 -25.42 14.04 -27.97
N PHE A 29 -24.77 13.50 -26.92
CA PHE A 29 -25.43 12.69 -25.91
C PHE A 29 -25.30 13.34 -24.54
N LYS A 30 -26.44 13.67 -23.90
CA LYS A 30 -26.48 14.20 -22.53
C LYS A 30 -27.11 13.18 -21.59
N SER A 31 -26.51 13.01 -20.41
CA SER A 31 -26.99 12.10 -19.38
C SER A 31 -28.45 12.40 -18.99
N PRO A 32 -29.34 11.39 -18.97
CA PRO A 32 -30.74 11.58 -18.57
C PRO A 32 -30.89 11.88 -17.06
N ASP A 33 -30.02 11.28 -16.24
CA ASP A 33 -30.05 11.35 -14.78
C ASP A 33 -28.63 11.53 -14.22
N PRO A 34 -28.49 11.98 -12.95
CA PRO A 34 -27.21 11.95 -12.24
C PRO A 34 -26.62 10.54 -12.22
N ALA A 35 -25.31 10.46 -12.43
CA ALA A 35 -24.56 9.22 -12.54
C ALA A 35 -23.43 9.18 -11.50
N TYR A 36 -22.69 8.09 -11.51
CA TYR A 36 -21.45 7.93 -10.78
C TYR A 36 -20.36 7.55 -11.77
N LEU A 37 -19.16 8.09 -11.56
CA LEU A 37 -17.96 7.68 -12.26
C LEU A 37 -17.22 6.67 -11.38
N LEU A 38 -17.05 5.44 -11.85
CA LEU A 38 -16.31 4.38 -11.18
C LEU A 38 -14.89 4.27 -11.75
N LEU A 39 -13.91 4.07 -10.88
CA LEU A 39 -12.58 3.61 -11.27
C LEU A 39 -12.49 2.08 -11.18
N ASP A 40 -12.24 1.41 -12.31
CA ASP A 40 -11.73 0.04 -12.34
C ASP A 40 -10.23 0.08 -12.01
N ARG A 41 -9.89 -0.17 -10.74
CA ARG A 41 -8.50 -0.09 -10.26
C ARG A 41 -7.60 -1.15 -10.87
N ALA A 42 -8.16 -2.32 -11.20
CA ALA A 42 -7.42 -3.44 -11.77
C ALA A 42 -6.92 -3.15 -13.20
N ASN A 43 -7.68 -2.36 -13.96
CA ASN A 43 -7.39 -2.07 -15.37
C ASN A 43 -7.08 -0.59 -15.65
N SER A 44 -7.18 0.29 -14.64
CA SER A 44 -6.97 1.74 -14.78
C SER A 44 -7.91 2.34 -15.84
N GLU A 45 -9.19 2.04 -15.70
CA GLU A 45 -10.27 2.51 -16.57
C GLU A 45 -11.32 3.24 -15.75
N PHE A 46 -12.01 4.20 -16.35
CA PHE A 46 -13.13 4.90 -15.74
C PHE A 46 -14.40 4.61 -16.51
N GLY A 47 -15.50 4.37 -15.81
CA GLY A 47 -16.79 4.09 -16.43
C GLY A 47 -17.93 4.78 -15.71
N LEU A 48 -18.93 5.20 -16.46
CA LEU A 48 -20.13 5.84 -15.94
C LEU A 48 -21.21 4.80 -15.66
N PHE A 49 -21.88 4.94 -14.53
CA PHE A 49 -22.93 4.00 -14.13
C PHE A 49 -23.95 4.67 -13.20
N TYR A 50 -25.11 4.03 -13.05
CA TYR A 50 -26.23 4.43 -12.21
C TYR A 50 -26.36 3.50 -11.02
N HIS A 51 -26.87 4.00 -9.90
CA HIS A 51 -27.16 3.22 -8.72
C HIS A 51 -28.67 3.22 -8.42
N THR A 52 -29.18 2.05 -8.07
CA THR A 52 -30.50 1.93 -7.42
C THR A 52 -30.44 2.29 -5.94
N ALA A 53 -31.61 2.50 -5.33
CA ALA A 53 -31.73 2.68 -3.88
C ALA A 53 -31.16 1.51 -3.05
N ALA A 54 -31.09 0.30 -3.61
CA ALA A 54 -30.52 -0.89 -2.97
C ALA A 54 -28.99 -1.02 -3.17
N GLY A 55 -28.32 0.02 -3.68
CA GLY A 55 -26.86 0.00 -3.87
C GLY A 55 -26.40 -0.88 -5.03
N VAL A 56 -27.31 -1.33 -5.90
CA VAL A 56 -26.99 -2.09 -7.12
C VAL A 56 -26.62 -1.14 -8.26
N GLY A 57 -25.50 -1.41 -8.94
CA GLY A 57 -24.97 -0.64 -10.07
C GLY A 57 -25.42 -1.14 -11.44
N PHE A 58 -25.71 -0.21 -12.35
CA PHE A 58 -26.09 -0.44 -13.75
C PHE A 58 -25.25 0.45 -14.66
N MET A 59 -24.60 -0.12 -15.69
CA MET A 59 -23.74 0.66 -16.58
C MET A 59 -24.52 1.72 -17.35
N ALA A 60 -23.94 2.90 -17.48
CA ALA A 60 -24.41 3.88 -18.44
C ALA A 60 -24.02 3.40 -19.83
N GLN A 61 -24.98 3.47 -20.76
CA GLN A 61 -24.81 3.06 -22.14
C GLN A 61 -25.17 4.22 -23.07
N ALA A 62 -24.47 4.34 -24.19
CA ALA A 62 -24.79 5.27 -25.26
C ALA A 62 -26.01 4.77 -26.07
N ALA A 63 -26.43 5.53 -27.08
CA ALA A 63 -27.63 5.23 -27.87
C ALA A 63 -27.55 3.92 -28.68
N ASP A 64 -26.34 3.39 -28.87
CA ASP A 64 -26.02 2.12 -29.55
C ASP A 64 -25.80 0.96 -28.57
N ASP A 65 -26.19 1.12 -27.31
CA ASP A 65 -26.00 0.16 -26.21
C ASP A 65 -24.53 -0.09 -25.82
N GLU A 66 -23.56 0.70 -26.31
CA GLU A 66 -22.16 0.58 -25.90
C GLU A 66 -21.94 1.21 -24.51
N PRO A 67 -21.17 0.58 -23.61
CA PRO A 67 -20.91 1.13 -22.28
C PRO A 67 -20.08 2.42 -22.38
N ILE A 68 -20.42 3.41 -21.56
CA ILE A 68 -19.69 4.68 -21.53
C ILE A 68 -18.52 4.56 -20.55
N TYR A 69 -17.32 4.37 -21.10
CA TYR A 69 -16.09 4.25 -20.34
C TYR A 69 -14.88 4.80 -21.13
N PHE A 70 -13.75 4.95 -20.46
CA PHE A 70 -12.49 5.27 -21.10
C PHE A 70 -11.31 4.65 -20.36
N GLN A 71 -10.28 4.29 -21.12
CA GLN A 71 -9.01 3.81 -20.58
C GLN A 71 -8.06 4.98 -20.39
N VAL A 72 -7.40 5.03 -19.23
CA VAL A 72 -6.47 6.13 -18.92
C VAL A 72 -5.28 6.18 -19.89
N CYS A 73 -4.86 5.03 -20.43
CA CYS A 73 -3.81 4.96 -21.45
C CYS A 73 -4.20 5.61 -22.80
N ASN A 74 -5.49 5.84 -23.03
CA ASN A 74 -6.02 6.45 -24.25
C ASN A 74 -6.53 7.89 -24.02
N THR A 75 -6.44 8.41 -22.80
CA THR A 75 -6.80 9.79 -22.47
C THR A 75 -5.68 10.72 -22.91
N ARG A 76 -5.99 11.72 -23.73
CA ARG A 76 -4.99 12.68 -24.23
C ARG A 76 -4.89 13.90 -23.33
N ALA A 77 -6.04 14.35 -22.81
CA ALA A 77 -6.06 15.58 -22.05
C ALA A 77 -7.22 15.65 -21.09
N ALA A 78 -7.06 16.46 -20.04
CA ALA A 78 -8.17 16.93 -19.23
C ALA A 78 -8.10 18.45 -19.08
N CYS A 79 -9.25 19.11 -19.00
CA CYS A 79 -9.34 20.55 -18.82
C CYS A 79 -10.32 20.92 -17.72
N SER A 80 -9.91 21.84 -16.85
CA SER A 80 -10.74 22.46 -15.83
C SER A 80 -10.28 23.88 -15.54
N ARG A 81 -11.02 24.62 -14.70
CA ARG A 81 -10.64 25.94 -14.20
C ARG A 81 -10.35 25.85 -12.70
N PRO A 82 -9.14 26.19 -12.24
CA PRO A 82 -8.84 26.31 -10.81
C PRO A 82 -9.79 27.29 -10.12
N GLY A 83 -10.40 26.86 -9.02
CA GLY A 83 -11.28 27.67 -8.19
C GLY A 83 -12.35 26.83 -7.48
N GLN A 84 -12.73 27.25 -6.26
CA GLN A 84 -13.72 26.53 -5.42
C GLN A 84 -15.13 26.43 -6.02
N THR A 85 -15.37 27.07 -7.17
CA THR A 85 -16.66 27.08 -7.86
C THR A 85 -16.67 26.23 -9.14
N CYS A 86 -15.52 25.78 -9.64
CA CYS A 86 -15.49 25.02 -10.88
C CYS A 86 -15.86 23.56 -10.65
N LYS A 87 -17.01 23.18 -11.18
CA LYS A 87 -17.56 21.83 -11.07
C LYS A 87 -17.40 21.00 -12.34
N LYS A 88 -16.89 21.60 -13.41
CA LYS A 88 -16.84 21.00 -14.74
C LYS A 88 -15.42 20.52 -15.05
N VAL A 89 -15.31 19.29 -15.52
CA VAL A 89 -14.07 18.71 -16.05
C VAL A 89 -14.37 18.17 -17.44
N CYS A 90 -13.60 18.59 -18.43
CA CYS A 90 -13.70 18.05 -19.78
C CYS A 90 -12.53 17.08 -19.98
N VAL A 91 -12.79 15.88 -20.48
CA VAL A 91 -11.79 14.84 -20.73
C VAL A 91 -11.78 14.53 -22.22
N LEU A 92 -10.60 14.65 -22.85
CA LEU A 92 -10.41 14.27 -24.24
C LEU A 92 -9.87 12.83 -24.31
N VAL A 93 -10.66 11.93 -24.87
CA VAL A 93 -10.32 10.51 -25.03
C VAL A 93 -10.35 10.19 -26.52
N GLN A 94 -9.18 9.86 -27.08
CA GLN A 94 -9.05 9.59 -28.53
C GLN A 94 -9.68 10.67 -29.43
N HIS A 95 -10.87 10.41 -29.96
CA HIS A 95 -11.63 11.26 -30.90
C HIS A 95 -12.89 11.88 -30.29
N TYR A 96 -13.18 11.64 -29.00
CA TYR A 96 -14.37 12.14 -28.33
C TYR A 96 -14.04 12.94 -27.07
N GLN A 97 -14.90 13.92 -26.75
CA GLN A 97 -14.83 14.71 -25.54
C GLN A 97 -15.95 14.28 -24.58
N LEU A 98 -15.56 13.94 -23.36
CA LEU A 98 -16.45 13.66 -22.24
C LEU A 98 -16.46 14.85 -21.28
N ASP A 99 -17.57 15.56 -21.23
CA ASP A 99 -17.81 16.66 -20.31
C ASP A 99 -18.49 16.13 -19.04
N LEU A 100 -17.85 16.28 -17.89
CA LEU A 100 -18.35 15.85 -16.58
C LEU A 100 -18.68 17.06 -15.72
N GLU A 101 -19.89 17.10 -15.16
CA GLU A 101 -20.30 18.09 -14.18
C GLU A 101 -20.50 17.43 -12.82
N PHE A 102 -19.69 17.83 -11.83
CA PHE A 102 -19.70 17.29 -10.47
C PHE A 102 -20.62 18.10 -9.54
N PRO A 103 -21.13 17.52 -8.44
CA PRO A 103 -21.94 18.27 -7.47
C PRO A 103 -21.19 19.43 -6.79
N THR A 104 -19.89 19.25 -6.54
CA THR A 104 -19.00 20.22 -5.90
C THR A 104 -17.67 20.31 -6.64
N ALA A 105 -16.96 21.43 -6.46
CA ALA A 105 -15.63 21.62 -7.03
C ALA A 105 -14.59 20.66 -6.42
N ASP A 106 -14.78 20.25 -5.16
CA ASP A 106 -13.89 19.29 -4.50
C ASP A 106 -13.91 17.94 -5.21
N TYR A 107 -15.08 17.43 -5.61
CA TYR A 107 -15.16 16.18 -6.38
C TYR A 107 -14.50 16.29 -7.76
N ALA A 108 -14.70 17.42 -8.44
CA ALA A 108 -14.05 17.68 -9.74
C ALA A 108 -12.51 17.69 -9.60
N SER A 109 -11.99 18.34 -8.56
CA SER A 109 -10.56 18.40 -8.27
C SER A 109 -10.00 17.02 -7.90
N ASP A 110 -10.69 16.28 -7.03
CA ASP A 110 -10.26 14.95 -6.59
C ASP A 110 -10.21 13.93 -7.74
N PHE A 111 -11.21 13.97 -8.63
CA PHE A 111 -11.21 13.18 -9.86
C PHE A 111 -10.03 13.53 -10.76
N LEU A 112 -9.77 14.82 -11.02
CA LEU A 112 -8.65 15.26 -11.85
C LEU A 112 -7.29 14.83 -11.29
N HIS A 113 -7.09 14.97 -9.98
CA HIS A 113 -5.88 14.47 -9.33
C HIS A 113 -5.72 12.96 -9.47
N SER A 114 -6.83 12.21 -9.39
CA SER A 114 -6.83 10.76 -9.57
C SER A 114 -6.51 10.36 -11.01
N LEU A 115 -7.07 11.06 -12.00
CA LEU A 115 -6.82 10.83 -13.42
C LEU A 115 -5.35 11.10 -13.78
N ASP A 116 -4.80 12.24 -13.34
CA ASP A 116 -3.40 12.64 -13.57
C ASP A 116 -2.40 11.62 -12.99
N ARG A 117 -2.66 11.20 -11.75
CA ARG A 117 -1.86 10.16 -11.08
C ARG A 117 -1.90 8.84 -11.84
N LEU A 118 -3.07 8.42 -12.33
CA LEU A 118 -3.22 7.18 -13.08
C LEU A 118 -2.57 7.25 -14.45
N ALA A 119 -2.63 8.39 -15.13
CA ALA A 119 -1.95 8.61 -16.40
C ALA A 119 -0.43 8.40 -16.26
N THR A 120 0.16 8.95 -15.18
CA THR A 120 1.56 8.70 -14.82
C THR A 120 1.82 7.21 -14.56
N LYS A 121 0.94 6.54 -13.79
CA LYS A 121 1.09 5.12 -13.43
C LYS A 121 1.09 4.20 -14.65
N VAL A 122 0.23 4.45 -15.64
CA VAL A 122 0.13 3.63 -16.85
C VAL A 122 1.17 4.00 -17.92
N GLY A 123 2.02 5.00 -17.65
CA GLY A 123 3.04 5.47 -18.58
C GLY A 123 2.45 6.20 -19.79
N ASN A 124 1.29 6.85 -19.64
CA ASN A 124 0.72 7.67 -20.68
C ASN A 124 1.46 9.02 -20.73
N LEU A 125 2.48 9.10 -21.61
CA LEU A 125 3.35 10.27 -21.74
C LEU A 125 2.69 11.43 -22.49
N ASP A 126 1.59 11.17 -23.19
CA ASP A 126 0.88 12.16 -24.02
C ASP A 126 -0.28 12.82 -23.25
N PHE A 127 -0.50 12.44 -21.98
CA PHE A 127 -1.55 13.01 -21.15
C PHE A 127 -1.16 14.39 -20.60
N GLU A 128 -1.99 15.39 -20.87
CA GLU A 128 -1.78 16.76 -20.38
C GLU A 128 -3.02 17.30 -19.64
N VAL A 129 -2.80 18.09 -18.58
CA VAL A 129 -3.86 18.80 -17.87
C VAL A 129 -3.79 20.29 -18.18
N PHE A 130 -4.87 20.83 -18.74
CA PHE A 130 -4.97 22.23 -19.17
C PHE A 130 -5.87 23.06 -18.26
N GLU A 131 -5.48 24.33 -18.10
CA GLU A 131 -6.32 25.34 -17.47
C GLU A 131 -7.16 26.09 -18.52
N ALA A 132 -8.48 26.11 -18.35
CA ALA A 132 -9.37 26.88 -19.20
C ALA A 132 -9.18 28.40 -18.99
N GLN A 133 -9.25 29.19 -20.08
CA GLN A 133 -9.07 30.65 -20.04
C GLN A 133 -10.07 31.38 -19.11
N SER A 134 -11.30 30.89 -19.04
CA SER A 134 -12.31 31.38 -18.10
C SER A 134 -13.38 30.32 -17.83
N LEU A 135 -14.06 30.43 -16.70
CA LEU A 135 -15.20 29.56 -16.38
C LEU A 135 -16.32 29.70 -17.42
N SER A 136 -16.56 30.91 -17.93
CA SER A 136 -17.54 31.17 -18.98
C SER A 136 -17.18 30.47 -20.30
N ALA A 137 -15.89 30.41 -20.66
CA ALA A 137 -15.43 29.72 -21.86
C ALA A 137 -15.62 28.20 -21.74
N LEU A 138 -15.28 27.61 -20.59
CA LEU A 138 -15.43 26.18 -20.31
C LEU A 138 -16.90 25.71 -20.34
N ASN A 139 -17.82 26.61 -19.98
CA ASN A 139 -19.27 26.34 -19.95
C ASN A 139 -19.96 26.56 -21.30
N ARG A 140 -19.25 26.98 -22.35
CA ARG A 140 -19.86 27.12 -23.68
C ARG A 140 -20.18 25.74 -24.26
N ALA A 141 -21.30 25.64 -24.96
CA ALA A 141 -21.71 24.41 -25.64
C ALA A 141 -20.79 24.03 -26.81
N ASP A 142 -20.01 24.97 -27.34
CA ASP A 142 -19.03 24.72 -28.41
C ASP A 142 -17.58 24.57 -27.92
N PHE A 143 -17.39 24.41 -26.59
CA PHE A 143 -16.07 24.21 -26.01
C PHE A 143 -15.45 22.89 -26.48
N SER A 144 -14.20 22.99 -26.98
CA SER A 144 -13.42 21.84 -27.45
C SER A 144 -11.98 21.98 -26.97
N ILE A 145 -11.49 20.97 -26.27
CA ILE A 145 -10.10 20.90 -25.80
C ILE A 145 -9.13 20.94 -26.99
N GLU A 146 -9.44 20.23 -28.08
CA GLU A 146 -8.63 20.19 -29.30
C GLU A 146 -8.42 21.57 -29.90
N LYS A 147 -9.51 22.35 -30.03
CA LYS A 147 -9.46 23.73 -30.57
C LYS A 147 -8.68 24.68 -29.65
N MET A 148 -8.79 24.50 -28.34
CA MET A 148 -8.11 25.34 -27.35
C MET A 148 -6.59 25.15 -27.36
N CYS A 149 -6.15 23.90 -27.51
CA CYS A 149 -4.74 23.55 -27.40
C CYS A 149 -3.99 23.55 -28.74
N GLY A 150 -4.65 23.94 -29.84
CA GLY A 150 -4.02 23.99 -31.17
C GLY A 150 -3.48 22.64 -31.63
N ILE A 151 -4.13 21.54 -31.22
CA ILE A 151 -3.79 20.17 -31.62
C ILE A 151 -4.16 20.02 -33.09
N ASN A 152 -3.33 20.54 -33.98
CA ASN A 152 -3.52 20.58 -35.43
C ASN A 152 -2.88 19.38 -36.16
N GLU A 153 -2.38 18.38 -35.43
CA GLU A 153 -1.87 17.19 -36.09
C GLU A 153 -3.03 16.38 -36.67
N PRO A 154 -2.96 15.98 -37.95
CA PRO A 154 -3.96 15.07 -38.51
C PRO A 154 -3.96 13.78 -37.68
N PRO A 155 -5.10 13.06 -37.60
CA PRO A 155 -5.15 11.77 -36.93
C PRO A 155 -4.13 10.86 -37.63
N PHE A 156 -3.03 10.55 -36.95
CA PHE A 156 -2.13 9.52 -37.45
C PHE A 156 -2.96 8.23 -37.60
N PRO A 157 -2.84 7.52 -38.74
CA PRO A 157 -3.46 6.23 -38.88
C PRO A 157 -2.91 5.33 -37.78
N TRP A 158 -3.82 4.87 -36.95
CA TRP A 158 -3.72 3.90 -35.86
C TRP A 158 -2.45 3.04 -35.94
N MET A 159 -1.38 3.56 -35.37
CA MET A 159 -0.26 2.75 -34.92
C MET A 159 -0.40 2.65 -33.41
N LYS A 160 -0.55 1.40 -32.95
CA LYS A 160 -0.25 0.95 -31.60
C LYS A 160 0.68 1.95 -30.90
N ILE A 161 0.29 2.42 -29.72
CA ILE A 161 1.24 2.87 -28.69
C ILE A 161 2.46 1.97 -28.83
N GLY A 162 3.60 2.58 -29.17
CA GLY A 162 4.76 1.85 -29.67
C GLY A 162 4.96 0.60 -28.83
N GLU A 163 5.00 -0.56 -29.51
CA GLU A 163 5.74 -1.69 -28.99
C GLU A 163 7.14 -1.14 -28.75
N THR A 164 7.37 -0.64 -27.53
CA THR A 164 8.71 -0.62 -26.96
C THR A 164 9.22 -2.04 -27.21
N ASP A 165 10.48 -2.17 -27.60
CA ASP A 165 11.18 -3.45 -27.80
C ASP A 165 11.28 -4.30 -26.49
N ALA A 166 10.30 -4.16 -25.59
CA ALA A 166 9.98 -5.06 -24.51
C ALA A 166 9.51 -6.39 -25.10
N PHE A 167 10.22 -7.44 -24.72
CA PHE A 167 9.88 -8.82 -25.01
C PHE A 167 8.39 -9.09 -24.69
N ASP A 168 7.59 -9.37 -25.73
CA ASP A 168 6.15 -9.59 -25.62
C ASP A 168 5.86 -11.00 -25.08
N TRP A 169 5.83 -11.10 -23.74
CA TRP A 169 5.47 -12.33 -23.03
C TRP A 169 4.08 -12.83 -23.42
N SER A 170 3.15 -11.95 -23.82
CA SER A 170 1.80 -12.35 -24.19
C SER A 170 1.78 -13.15 -25.49
N LYS A 171 2.54 -12.71 -26.51
CA LYS A 171 2.76 -13.46 -27.76
C LYS A 171 3.51 -14.76 -27.49
N THR A 172 4.53 -14.70 -26.64
CA THR A 172 5.37 -15.86 -26.30
C THR A 172 4.55 -16.97 -25.63
N TYR A 173 3.65 -16.63 -24.69
CA TYR A 173 2.71 -17.55 -24.07
C TYR A 173 1.81 -18.25 -25.09
N LYS A 174 1.18 -17.46 -25.99
CA LYS A 174 0.26 -17.99 -27.01
C LYS A 174 0.96 -18.92 -28.00
N MET A 175 2.23 -18.67 -28.30
CA MET A 175 2.99 -19.47 -29.25
C MET A 175 3.66 -20.71 -28.62
N GLY A 176 3.85 -20.73 -27.30
CA GLY A 176 4.54 -21.81 -26.58
C GLY A 176 6.00 -22.02 -27.02
N LYS A 177 6.60 -21.07 -27.74
CA LYS A 177 7.96 -21.20 -28.27
C LYS A 177 8.97 -21.10 -27.14
N CYS A 178 9.92 -22.04 -27.10
CA CYS A 178 10.99 -22.09 -26.10
C CYS A 178 10.48 -22.32 -24.66
N SER A 179 9.27 -22.88 -24.49
CA SER A 179 8.82 -23.35 -23.17
C SER A 179 9.73 -24.47 -22.68
N ASP A 180 10.28 -24.30 -21.49
CA ASP A 180 11.22 -25.21 -20.83
C ASP A 180 10.60 -25.90 -19.61
N PHE A 181 9.31 -25.68 -19.36
CA PHE A 181 8.56 -26.25 -18.25
C PHE A 181 7.07 -26.37 -18.56
N ALA A 182 6.37 -27.23 -17.83
CA ALA A 182 4.93 -27.42 -17.97
C ALA A 182 4.20 -27.30 -16.62
N VAL A 183 3.14 -26.51 -16.57
CA VAL A 183 2.20 -26.53 -15.44
C VAL A 183 1.02 -27.40 -15.85
N VAL A 184 0.67 -28.39 -15.05
CA VAL A 184 -0.44 -29.32 -15.29
C VAL A 184 -1.54 -29.02 -14.28
N ALA A 185 -2.78 -28.92 -14.74
CA ALA A 185 -3.96 -28.78 -13.91
C ALA A 185 -5.06 -29.63 -14.52
N GLY A 186 -5.68 -30.52 -13.73
CA GLY A 186 -6.59 -31.52 -14.29
C GLY A 186 -5.93 -32.32 -15.42
N ASP A 187 -6.58 -32.34 -16.58
CA ASP A 187 -6.10 -33.06 -17.77
C ASP A 187 -5.31 -32.15 -18.73
N ARG A 188 -5.18 -30.86 -18.41
CA ARG A 188 -4.56 -29.86 -19.26
C ARG A 188 -3.13 -29.55 -18.83
N SER A 189 -2.24 -29.55 -19.82
CA SER A 189 -0.85 -29.13 -19.66
C SER A 189 -0.61 -27.78 -20.34
N PHE A 190 -0.01 -26.85 -19.61
CA PHE A 190 0.30 -25.50 -20.04
C PHE A 190 1.82 -25.35 -20.24
N PRO A 191 2.31 -25.21 -21.49
CA PRO A 191 3.72 -24.94 -21.74
C PRO A 191 4.09 -23.53 -21.25
N VAL A 192 5.12 -23.44 -20.42
CA VAL A 192 5.53 -22.22 -19.72
C VAL A 192 7.05 -22.07 -19.68
N HIS A 193 7.50 -20.88 -19.27
CA HIS A 193 8.90 -20.47 -19.23
C HIS A 193 9.31 -20.30 -17.77
N ARG A 194 10.26 -21.11 -17.32
CA ARG A 194 10.77 -21.10 -15.93
C ARG A 194 11.23 -19.72 -15.53
N VAL A 195 11.99 -19.05 -16.40
CA VAL A 195 12.52 -17.70 -16.14
C VAL A 195 11.41 -16.72 -15.77
N LEU A 196 10.23 -16.80 -16.40
CA LEU A 196 9.12 -15.90 -16.10
C LEU A 196 8.43 -16.29 -14.80
N LEU A 197 8.17 -17.58 -14.59
CA LEU A 197 7.54 -18.07 -13.36
C LEU A 197 8.40 -17.76 -12.13
N CYS A 198 9.69 -18.08 -12.19
CA CYS A 198 10.65 -17.88 -11.10
C CYS A 198 10.85 -16.39 -10.76
N THR A 199 10.83 -15.50 -11.76
CA THR A 199 10.99 -14.06 -11.51
C THR A 199 9.75 -13.42 -10.90
N ARG A 200 8.58 -14.02 -11.08
CA ARG A 200 7.28 -13.47 -10.63
C ARG A 200 6.69 -14.19 -9.41
N SER A 201 7.25 -15.34 -9.01
CA SER A 201 6.77 -16.14 -7.88
C SER A 201 7.92 -16.78 -7.11
N GLN A 202 7.98 -16.55 -5.81
CA GLN A 202 8.96 -17.21 -4.95
C GLN A 202 8.69 -18.72 -4.84
N TYR A 203 7.42 -19.11 -4.85
CA TYR A 203 7.01 -20.51 -4.91
C TYR A 203 7.55 -21.21 -6.15
N PHE A 204 7.26 -20.69 -7.36
CA PHE A 204 7.74 -21.32 -8.59
C PHE A 204 9.26 -21.26 -8.72
N ASN A 205 9.91 -20.22 -8.18
CA ASN A 205 11.36 -20.16 -8.07
C ASN A 205 11.92 -21.33 -7.25
N ALA A 206 11.32 -21.63 -6.09
CA ALA A 206 11.74 -22.76 -5.25
C ALA A 206 11.47 -24.12 -5.92
N VAL A 207 10.35 -24.25 -6.64
CA VAL A 207 10.01 -25.46 -7.40
C VAL A 207 11.01 -25.70 -8.54
N CYS A 208 11.32 -24.68 -9.33
CA CYS A 208 12.16 -24.84 -10.52
C CYS A 208 13.66 -24.97 -10.17
N ASP A 209 14.17 -24.20 -9.20
CA ASP A 209 15.61 -24.18 -8.87
C ASP A 209 15.99 -25.13 -7.72
N GLY A 210 15.01 -25.80 -7.11
CA GLY A 210 15.21 -26.79 -6.06
C GLY A 210 15.68 -28.16 -6.57
N ARG A 211 15.99 -29.06 -5.63
CA ARG A 211 16.26 -30.50 -5.90
C ARG A 211 14.97 -31.32 -5.75
N PHE A 212 13.89 -30.90 -6.39
CA PHE A 212 12.59 -31.58 -6.33
C PHE A 212 12.37 -32.41 -7.60
N SER A 213 11.48 -33.40 -7.53
CA SER A 213 11.11 -34.26 -8.66
C SER A 213 10.62 -33.46 -9.88
N GLU A 214 9.97 -32.34 -9.62
CA GLU A 214 9.39 -31.41 -10.57
C GLU A 214 10.49 -30.73 -11.41
N THR A 215 11.67 -30.50 -10.81
CA THR A 215 12.86 -30.00 -11.51
C THR A 215 13.39 -31.02 -12.52
N GLU A 216 13.37 -32.30 -12.17
CA GLU A 216 13.82 -33.39 -13.06
C GLU A 216 12.79 -33.67 -14.16
N GLN A 217 11.50 -33.56 -13.84
CA GLN A 217 10.38 -33.81 -14.77
C GLN A 217 10.09 -32.61 -15.69
N ASN A 218 10.65 -31.43 -15.41
CA ASN A 218 10.31 -30.16 -16.06
C ASN A 218 8.79 -29.89 -16.06
N SER A 219 8.09 -30.33 -15.02
CA SER A 219 6.66 -30.11 -14.88
C SER A 219 6.20 -30.11 -13.42
N ILE A 220 5.12 -29.38 -13.14
CA ILE A 220 4.43 -29.40 -11.84
C ILE A 220 2.93 -29.62 -12.05
N SER A 221 2.30 -30.42 -11.19
CA SER A 221 0.84 -30.57 -11.14
C SER A 221 0.26 -29.71 -10.02
N LEU A 222 -0.68 -28.84 -10.36
CA LEU A 222 -1.38 -27.96 -9.43
C LEU A 222 -2.80 -28.49 -9.17
N PRO A 223 -3.30 -28.42 -7.92
CA PRO A 223 -4.61 -28.96 -7.56
C PRO A 223 -5.79 -28.06 -7.95
N GLU A 224 -5.56 -26.81 -8.36
CA GLU A 224 -6.60 -25.89 -8.80
C GLU A 224 -7.20 -26.31 -10.15
N THR A 225 -8.37 -25.75 -10.47
CA THR A 225 -9.06 -26.00 -11.75
C THR A 225 -8.23 -25.49 -12.93
N GLU A 226 -8.48 -26.07 -14.12
CA GLU A 226 -7.85 -25.62 -15.37
C GLU A 226 -8.06 -24.13 -15.64
N GLU A 227 -9.24 -23.61 -15.28
CA GLU A 227 -9.60 -22.21 -15.48
C GLU A 227 -8.81 -21.27 -14.56
N VAL A 228 -8.68 -21.60 -13.27
CA VAL A 228 -7.91 -20.81 -12.31
C VAL A 228 -6.43 -20.78 -12.69
N VAL A 229 -5.87 -21.94 -13.07
CA VAL A 229 -4.48 -22.03 -13.51
C VAL A 229 -4.28 -21.27 -14.83
N SER A 230 -5.22 -21.37 -15.77
CA SER A 230 -5.18 -20.59 -17.01
C SER A 230 -5.20 -19.09 -16.74
N ASN A 231 -6.09 -18.60 -15.88
CA ASN A 231 -6.20 -17.18 -15.53
C ASN A 231 -4.92 -16.69 -14.80
N MET A 232 -4.40 -17.48 -13.87
CA MET A 232 -3.14 -17.20 -13.17
C MET A 232 -1.96 -17.08 -14.14
N LEU A 233 -1.85 -18.02 -15.07
CA LEU A 233 -0.81 -17.98 -16.09
C LEU A 233 -1.01 -16.80 -17.04
N GLN A 234 -2.23 -16.51 -17.47
CA GLN A 234 -2.50 -15.35 -18.33
C GLN A 234 -2.08 -14.04 -17.65
N GLU A 235 -2.38 -13.84 -16.36
CA GLU A 235 -1.87 -12.71 -15.58
C GLU A 235 -0.34 -12.70 -15.48
N LEU A 236 0.27 -13.85 -15.22
CA LEU A 236 1.73 -14.01 -15.17
C LEU A 236 2.43 -13.71 -16.49
N TYR A 237 1.73 -13.71 -17.63
CA TYR A 237 2.28 -13.36 -18.94
C TYR A 237 1.75 -12.03 -19.48
N ASN A 238 0.97 -11.29 -18.70
CA ASN A 238 0.25 -10.09 -19.13
C ASN A 238 -0.62 -10.35 -20.38
N VAL A 239 -1.23 -11.54 -20.46
CA VAL A 239 -2.20 -11.92 -21.48
C VAL A 239 -3.57 -11.49 -21.00
N TYR A 240 -4.29 -10.75 -21.83
CA TYR A 240 -5.67 -10.39 -21.55
C TYR A 240 -6.51 -11.65 -21.27
N ASN A 241 -7.29 -11.59 -20.20
CA ASN A 241 -8.30 -12.57 -19.85
C ASN A 241 -9.56 -11.86 -19.36
N PRO A 242 -10.75 -12.39 -19.66
CA PRO A 242 -12.00 -11.72 -19.33
C PRO A 242 -12.33 -11.73 -17.83
N THR A 243 -11.72 -12.64 -17.06
CA THR A 243 -11.96 -12.79 -15.62
C THR A 243 -11.45 -11.57 -14.84
N THR A 244 -10.21 -11.15 -15.10
CA THR A 244 -9.58 -9.98 -14.47
C THR A 244 -9.63 -8.71 -15.33
N GLY A 245 -10.07 -8.82 -16.59
CA GLY A 245 -10.16 -7.72 -17.55
C GLY A 245 -11.16 -6.63 -17.17
N SER A 246 -11.40 -5.71 -18.10
CA SER A 246 -12.27 -4.53 -17.89
C SER A 246 -13.62 -4.88 -17.26
N ILE A 247 -13.98 -4.19 -16.18
CA ILE A 247 -15.33 -4.29 -15.60
C ILE A 247 -16.38 -3.94 -16.65
N PHE A 248 -16.13 -2.90 -17.45
CA PHE A 248 -17.13 -2.27 -18.31
C PHE A 248 -17.47 -3.13 -19.53
N THR A 249 -16.46 -3.73 -20.16
CA THR A 249 -16.66 -4.55 -21.38
C THR A 249 -16.74 -6.03 -21.10
N SER A 250 -16.15 -6.50 -20.00
CA SER A 250 -15.96 -7.94 -19.75
C SER A 250 -16.79 -8.46 -18.58
N PHE A 251 -17.51 -7.62 -17.82
CA PHE A 251 -18.23 -8.06 -16.62
C PHE A 251 -19.61 -7.43 -16.42
N ALA A 252 -19.72 -6.10 -16.37
CA ALA A 252 -20.89 -5.41 -15.85
C ALA A 252 -22.16 -5.65 -16.67
N LEU A 253 -22.02 -5.81 -17.99
CA LEU A 253 -23.10 -6.12 -18.94
C LEU A 253 -23.45 -7.62 -19.04
N ARG A 254 -22.74 -8.50 -18.32
CA ARG A 254 -23.03 -9.94 -18.33
C ARG A 254 -24.32 -10.28 -17.59
N ARG A 255 -24.86 -11.46 -17.90
CA ARG A 255 -25.97 -12.05 -17.13
C ARG A 255 -25.50 -12.48 -15.75
N ASP A 256 -26.42 -12.53 -14.78
CA ASP A 256 -26.07 -12.81 -13.38
C ASP A 256 -25.37 -14.15 -13.14
N ASN A 257 -25.76 -15.20 -13.88
CA ASN A 257 -25.09 -16.50 -13.80
C ASN A 257 -23.62 -16.44 -14.28
N GLU A 258 -23.35 -15.65 -15.32
CA GLU A 258 -21.99 -15.43 -15.81
C GLU A 258 -21.19 -14.55 -14.84
N LYS A 259 -21.81 -13.53 -14.24
CA LYS A 259 -21.19 -12.73 -13.18
C LYS A 259 -20.81 -13.61 -11.99
N ALA A 260 -21.69 -14.50 -11.54
CA ALA A 260 -21.43 -15.44 -10.46
C ALA A 260 -20.22 -16.34 -10.76
N SER A 261 -20.15 -16.89 -11.98
CA SER A 261 -19.00 -17.69 -12.42
C SER A 261 -17.70 -16.88 -12.42
N VAL A 262 -17.70 -15.66 -12.96
CA VAL A 262 -16.51 -14.79 -12.95
C VAL A 262 -16.07 -14.46 -11.52
N MET A 263 -17.00 -14.17 -10.61
CA MET A 263 -16.66 -13.90 -9.20
C MET A 263 -16.10 -15.11 -8.49
N SER A 264 -16.67 -16.30 -8.71
CA SER A 264 -16.12 -17.56 -8.17
C SER A 264 -14.68 -17.76 -8.64
N ASN A 265 -14.43 -17.60 -9.94
CA ASN A 265 -13.11 -17.72 -10.53
C ASN A 265 -12.12 -16.67 -9.99
N LEU A 266 -12.57 -15.44 -9.73
CA LEU A 266 -11.74 -14.41 -9.09
C LEU A 266 -11.39 -14.75 -7.64
N VAL A 267 -12.34 -15.27 -6.86
CA VAL A 267 -12.11 -15.70 -5.47
C VAL A 267 -11.13 -16.88 -5.43
N GLU A 268 -11.30 -17.88 -6.29
CA GLU A 268 -10.37 -19.01 -6.41
C GLU A 268 -8.99 -18.56 -6.90
N LEU A 269 -8.93 -17.65 -7.86
CA LEU A 269 -7.68 -17.06 -8.34
C LEU A 269 -6.96 -16.26 -7.24
N PHE A 270 -7.70 -15.53 -6.40
CA PHE A 270 -7.12 -14.83 -5.25
C PHE A 270 -6.44 -15.80 -4.29
N ILE A 271 -7.11 -16.91 -3.97
CA ILE A 271 -6.57 -17.98 -3.10
C ILE A 271 -5.32 -18.60 -3.74
N ALA A 272 -5.36 -18.89 -5.04
CA ALA A 272 -4.22 -19.42 -5.78
C ALA A 272 -3.04 -18.44 -5.78
N CYS A 273 -3.30 -17.13 -5.95
CA CYS A 273 -2.25 -16.12 -5.94
C CYS A 273 -1.58 -15.99 -4.57
N ASP A 274 -2.34 -16.07 -3.48
CA ASP A 274 -1.78 -16.13 -2.12
C ASP A 274 -0.89 -17.38 -1.93
N LYS A 275 -1.43 -18.55 -2.29
CA LYS A 275 -0.73 -19.85 -2.20
C LYS A 275 0.58 -19.87 -2.99
N TYR A 276 0.58 -19.26 -4.17
CA TYR A 276 1.73 -19.22 -5.08
C TYR A 276 2.56 -17.95 -4.96
N THR A 277 2.38 -17.14 -3.92
CA THR A 277 3.17 -15.93 -3.61
C THR A 277 3.19 -14.90 -4.74
N LEU A 278 2.07 -14.72 -5.41
CA LEU A 278 1.86 -13.80 -6.54
C LEU A 278 1.26 -12.46 -6.07
N GLU A 279 1.97 -11.72 -5.22
CA GLU A 279 1.40 -10.58 -4.48
C GLU A 279 0.84 -9.46 -5.37
N SER A 280 1.52 -9.14 -6.48
CA SER A 280 1.03 -8.09 -7.41
C SER A 280 -0.27 -8.48 -8.10
N ILE A 281 -0.39 -9.75 -8.50
CA ILE A 281 -1.60 -10.29 -9.13
C ILE A 281 -2.70 -10.43 -8.08
N LYS A 282 -2.36 -10.89 -6.87
CA LYS A 282 -3.28 -10.98 -5.74
C LYS A 282 -3.95 -9.63 -5.45
N LYS A 283 -3.17 -8.53 -5.39
CA LYS A 283 -3.70 -7.18 -5.20
C LYS A 283 -4.59 -6.73 -6.37
N LYS A 284 -4.19 -6.99 -7.62
CA LYS A 284 -5.03 -6.71 -8.80
C LYS A 284 -6.35 -7.48 -8.74
N VAL A 285 -6.33 -8.75 -8.33
CA VAL A 285 -7.52 -9.59 -8.19
C VAL A 285 -8.41 -9.11 -7.04
N SER A 286 -7.86 -8.66 -5.92
CA SER A 286 -8.70 -8.07 -4.86
C SER A 286 -9.38 -6.79 -5.33
N ASP A 287 -8.65 -5.91 -6.01
CA ASP A 287 -9.22 -4.67 -6.56
C ASP A 287 -10.33 -5.00 -7.57
N ALA A 288 -10.09 -6.00 -8.44
CA ALA A 288 -11.06 -6.52 -9.38
C ALA A 288 -12.34 -7.06 -8.71
N ILE A 289 -12.23 -7.78 -7.59
CA ILE A 289 -13.38 -8.27 -6.83
C ILE A 289 -14.14 -7.10 -6.20
N ILE A 290 -13.45 -6.21 -5.48
CA ILE A 290 -14.09 -5.10 -4.75
C ILE A 290 -14.86 -4.18 -5.70
N ASP A 291 -14.27 -3.84 -6.85
CA ASP A 291 -14.89 -2.92 -7.81
C ASP A 291 -16.06 -3.56 -8.58
N ARG A 292 -16.16 -4.90 -8.58
CA ARG A 292 -17.25 -5.66 -9.22
C ARG A 292 -18.45 -5.92 -8.31
N LEU A 293 -18.26 -5.96 -6.99
CA LEU A 293 -19.33 -6.25 -6.03
C LEU A 293 -20.61 -5.39 -6.24
N PRO A 294 -20.53 -4.08 -6.57
CA PRO A 294 -21.72 -3.28 -6.84
C PRO A 294 -22.58 -3.78 -8.01
N PHE A 295 -22.01 -4.48 -8.99
CA PHE A 295 -22.71 -4.94 -10.20
C PHE A 295 -23.26 -6.37 -10.11
N ILE A 296 -23.09 -7.04 -8.97
CA ILE A 296 -23.76 -8.32 -8.70
C ILE A 296 -25.23 -8.01 -8.42
N HIS A 297 -26.17 -8.57 -9.18
CA HIS A 297 -27.60 -8.31 -8.96
C HIS A 297 -28.25 -9.38 -8.09
N SER A 298 -27.78 -10.63 -8.19
CA SER A 298 -28.21 -11.74 -7.34
C SER A 298 -27.73 -11.59 -5.89
N VAL A 299 -28.66 -11.46 -4.95
CA VAL A 299 -28.36 -11.42 -3.50
C VAL A 299 -27.84 -12.76 -2.98
N LEU A 300 -28.26 -13.88 -3.54
CA LEU A 300 -27.72 -15.20 -3.22
C LEU A 300 -26.23 -15.28 -3.59
N THR A 301 -25.88 -14.88 -4.82
CA THR A 301 -24.47 -14.86 -5.27
C THR A 301 -23.61 -13.98 -4.36
N MET A 302 -24.14 -12.85 -3.89
CA MET A 302 -23.44 -11.98 -2.96
C MET A 302 -23.17 -12.66 -1.60
N VAL A 303 -24.16 -13.37 -1.06
CA VAL A 303 -24.03 -14.14 0.19
C VAL A 303 -23.06 -15.31 0.02
N ASP A 304 -23.06 -15.98 -1.13
CA ASP A 304 -22.12 -17.07 -1.45
C ASP A 304 -20.67 -16.56 -1.50
N ILE A 305 -20.43 -15.41 -2.15
CA ILE A 305 -19.11 -14.77 -2.19
C ILE A 305 -18.65 -14.40 -0.77
N ALA A 306 -19.52 -13.77 0.02
CA ALA A 306 -19.20 -13.44 1.41
C ALA A 306 -18.89 -14.70 2.24
N THR A 307 -19.66 -15.77 2.04
CA THR A 307 -19.44 -17.07 2.70
C THR A 307 -18.07 -17.66 2.35
N CYS A 308 -17.67 -17.60 1.08
CA CYS A 308 -16.35 -18.07 0.64
C CYS A 308 -15.21 -17.25 1.28
N ILE A 309 -15.33 -15.92 1.28
CA ILE A 309 -14.33 -14.99 1.85
C ILE A 309 -14.17 -15.17 3.38
N TYR A 310 -15.27 -15.52 4.07
CA TYR A 310 -15.27 -15.77 5.51
C TYR A 310 -15.02 -17.23 5.90
N SER A 311 -14.72 -18.10 4.93
CA SER A 311 -14.32 -19.48 5.23
C SER A 311 -12.96 -19.53 5.94
N ASP A 312 -12.77 -20.54 6.80
CA ASP A 312 -11.50 -20.76 7.51
C ASP A 312 -10.33 -21.07 6.56
N THR A 313 -10.63 -21.46 5.32
CA THR A 313 -9.65 -21.74 4.26
C THR A 313 -9.25 -20.49 3.46
N PHE A 314 -9.92 -19.36 3.65
CA PHE A 314 -9.62 -18.14 2.92
C PHE A 314 -8.36 -17.45 3.47
N PRO A 315 -7.50 -16.84 2.62
CA PRO A 315 -6.29 -16.17 3.07
C PRO A 315 -6.49 -15.18 4.23
N TYR A 316 -5.53 -15.14 5.15
CA TYR A 316 -5.56 -14.20 6.28
C TYR A 316 -5.36 -12.76 5.81
N VAL A 317 -4.39 -12.53 4.92
CA VAL A 317 -4.19 -11.23 4.26
C VAL A 317 -5.13 -11.16 3.06
N ASP A 318 -6.30 -10.57 3.25
CA ASP A 318 -7.40 -10.57 2.29
C ASP A 318 -7.52 -9.29 1.46
N CYS A 319 -6.59 -8.33 1.62
CA CYS A 319 -6.57 -7.07 0.88
C CYS A 319 -7.89 -6.26 0.98
N GLY A 320 -8.61 -6.39 2.11
CA GLY A 320 -9.86 -5.66 2.36
C GLY A 320 -11.13 -6.34 1.86
N LEU A 321 -11.03 -7.56 1.32
CA LEU A 321 -12.18 -8.30 0.76
C LEU A 321 -13.28 -8.57 1.79
N ARG A 322 -12.92 -8.91 3.03
CA ARG A 322 -13.89 -9.15 4.12
C ARG A 322 -14.73 -7.90 4.42
N VAL A 323 -14.06 -6.76 4.55
CA VAL A 323 -14.71 -5.46 4.80
C VAL A 323 -15.63 -5.08 3.64
N ALA A 324 -15.15 -5.22 2.40
CA ALA A 324 -15.93 -4.93 1.20
C ALA A 324 -17.19 -5.81 1.08
N ALA A 325 -17.05 -7.11 1.34
CA ALA A 325 -18.15 -8.07 1.31
C ALA A 325 -19.22 -7.74 2.36
N ILE A 326 -18.82 -7.47 3.61
CA ILE A 326 -19.78 -7.14 4.68
C ILE A 326 -20.50 -5.82 4.43
N ALA A 327 -19.81 -4.81 3.90
CA ALA A 327 -20.46 -3.56 3.55
C ALA A 327 -21.57 -3.75 2.50
N GLN A 328 -21.36 -4.65 1.54
CA GLN A 328 -22.36 -4.98 0.52
C GLN A 328 -23.51 -5.82 1.08
N ILE A 329 -23.22 -6.77 1.97
CA ILE A 329 -24.25 -7.52 2.72
C ILE A 329 -25.11 -6.56 3.53
N LEU A 330 -24.51 -5.60 4.25
CA LEU A 330 -25.24 -4.61 5.03
C LEU A 330 -26.16 -3.76 4.14
N ALA A 331 -25.64 -3.26 3.02
CA ALA A 331 -26.40 -2.41 2.09
C ALA A 331 -27.61 -3.13 1.48
N ARG A 332 -27.58 -4.47 1.40
CA ARG A 332 -28.60 -5.31 0.75
C ARG A 332 -29.32 -6.24 1.71
N LEU A 333 -29.14 -6.05 3.01
CA LEU A 333 -29.76 -6.89 4.03
C LEU A 333 -31.30 -6.99 3.88
N PRO A 334 -32.05 -5.90 3.59
CA PRO A 334 -33.50 -6.01 3.38
C PRO A 334 -33.86 -6.95 2.23
N THR A 335 -33.16 -6.84 1.09
CA THR A 335 -33.39 -7.72 -0.07
C THR A 335 -32.91 -9.15 0.16
N ILE A 336 -31.86 -9.36 0.97
CA ILE A 336 -31.41 -10.70 1.39
C ILE A 336 -32.48 -11.37 2.26
N MET A 337 -33.13 -10.62 3.15
CA MET A 337 -34.20 -11.13 4.01
C MET A 337 -35.47 -11.55 3.24
N GLU A 338 -35.68 -10.99 2.05
CA GLU A 338 -36.83 -11.30 1.19
C GLU A 338 -36.61 -12.49 0.26
N ASP A 339 -35.35 -12.88 0.02
CA ASP A 339 -34.97 -14.04 -0.80
C ASP A 339 -34.71 -15.27 0.08
N GLU A 340 -35.54 -16.31 -0.06
CA GLU A 340 -35.52 -17.49 0.81
C GLU A 340 -34.16 -18.22 0.78
N ALA A 341 -33.55 -18.36 -0.40
CA ALA A 341 -32.28 -19.07 -0.57
C ALA A 341 -31.10 -18.26 -0.01
N ALA A 342 -31.07 -16.95 -0.29
CA ALA A 342 -30.05 -16.06 0.23
C ALA A 342 -30.13 -15.92 1.75
N TRP A 343 -31.36 -15.83 2.30
CA TRP A 343 -31.59 -15.77 3.74
C TRP A 343 -31.15 -17.03 4.47
N ASP A 344 -31.48 -18.22 3.95
CA ASP A 344 -31.05 -19.49 4.56
C ASP A 344 -29.53 -19.62 4.58
N THR A 345 -28.88 -19.32 3.47
CA THR A 345 -27.41 -19.33 3.34
C THR A 345 -26.75 -18.33 4.31
N TYR A 346 -27.30 -17.12 4.39
CA TYR A 346 -26.80 -16.06 5.29
C TYR A 346 -26.97 -16.44 6.77
N CYS A 347 -28.15 -16.93 7.18
CA CYS A 347 -28.42 -17.36 8.55
C CYS A 347 -27.62 -18.60 8.96
N GLY A 348 -27.30 -19.48 8.01
CA GLY A 348 -26.44 -20.63 8.23
C GLY A 348 -24.97 -20.25 8.52
N ASN A 349 -24.52 -19.08 8.08
CA ASN A 349 -23.12 -18.67 8.18
C ASN A 349 -22.83 -17.80 9.42
N LYS A 350 -22.40 -18.45 10.51
CA LYS A 350 -22.04 -17.78 11.77
C LYS A 350 -20.90 -16.77 11.64
N ALA A 351 -19.96 -16.97 10.72
CA ALA A 351 -18.82 -16.07 10.54
C ALA A 351 -19.27 -14.75 9.92
N VAL A 352 -20.07 -14.82 8.85
CA VAL A 352 -20.66 -13.63 8.20
C VAL A 352 -21.60 -12.88 9.16
N LEU A 353 -22.46 -13.60 9.90
CA LEU A 353 -23.34 -13.00 10.91
C LEU A 353 -22.58 -12.23 11.98
N ARG A 354 -21.51 -12.83 12.53
CA ARG A 354 -20.67 -12.19 13.55
C ARG A 354 -20.00 -10.95 12.98
N ALA A 355 -19.42 -11.06 11.79
CA ALA A 355 -18.74 -9.95 11.13
C ALA A 355 -19.68 -8.78 10.80
N LEU A 356 -20.92 -9.06 10.37
CA LEU A 356 -21.92 -8.01 10.16
C LEU A 356 -22.26 -7.29 11.48
N HIS A 357 -22.46 -8.04 12.56
CA HIS A 357 -22.73 -7.46 13.87
C HIS A 357 -21.58 -6.56 14.35
N GLU A 358 -20.34 -7.05 14.25
CA GLU A 358 -19.12 -6.29 14.58
C GLU A 358 -19.02 -5.01 13.73
N PHE A 359 -19.27 -5.11 12.43
CA PHE A 359 -19.26 -3.96 11.51
C PHE A 359 -20.34 -2.92 11.86
N GLN A 360 -21.55 -3.36 12.23
CA GLN A 360 -22.63 -2.47 12.68
C GLN A 360 -22.29 -1.81 14.03
N CYS A 361 -21.71 -2.55 14.97
CA CYS A 361 -21.28 -1.99 16.26
C CYS A 361 -20.21 -0.91 16.08
N ALA A 362 -19.23 -1.14 15.21
CA ALA A 362 -18.20 -0.15 14.87
C ALA A 362 -18.83 1.12 14.25
N ALA A 363 -19.82 0.97 13.36
CA ALA A 363 -20.52 2.11 12.75
C ALA A 363 -21.37 2.93 13.74
N VAL A 364 -21.84 2.32 14.83
CA VAL A 364 -22.62 2.99 15.89
C VAL A 364 -21.72 3.75 16.86
N GLU A 365 -20.48 3.28 17.10
CA GLU A 365 -19.49 3.99 17.93
C GLU A 365 -19.01 5.31 17.30
N ASP A 366 -19.01 5.41 15.96
CA ASP A 366 -18.70 6.64 15.21
C ASP A 366 -19.89 7.62 15.13
N ALA A 367 -21.10 7.22 15.54
CA ALA A 367 -22.34 7.98 15.40
C ALA A 367 -23.07 8.18 16.73
N ALA A 368 -22.48 8.85 17.72
CA ALA A 368 -23.17 9.23 18.95
C ALA A 368 -23.41 10.74 19.06
N PRO A 369 -24.68 11.18 19.17
CA PRO A 369 -25.09 12.34 19.96
C PRO A 369 -25.85 11.94 21.23
N ASP A 370 -25.86 12.87 22.18
CA ASP A 370 -26.36 12.82 23.57
C ASP A 370 -27.64 12.02 23.91
N THR A 371 -27.57 11.39 25.08
CA THR A 371 -28.64 11.07 26.07
C THR A 371 -29.96 10.45 25.61
N ILE A 372 -30.18 9.15 25.90
CA ILE A 372 -31.49 8.63 26.33
C ILE A 372 -31.31 7.62 27.48
N LEU A 373 -31.84 8.00 28.65
CA LEU A 373 -32.02 7.19 29.85
C LEU A 373 -33.25 6.28 29.70
N THR A 374 -33.18 5.02 30.15
CA THR A 374 -34.24 4.28 30.90
C THR A 374 -33.82 2.82 31.15
N PRO A 375 -34.46 2.06 32.07
CA PRO A 375 -34.65 2.26 33.52
C PRO A 375 -33.97 1.11 34.34
N PRO A 376 -33.88 1.21 35.69
CA PRO A 376 -33.11 0.25 36.48
C PRO A 376 -33.89 -1.06 36.71
N VAL A 377 -33.21 -2.20 36.61
CA VAL A 377 -33.72 -3.46 37.16
C VAL A 377 -33.09 -3.70 38.54
N SER A 378 -33.99 -3.80 39.51
CA SER A 378 -33.78 -4.01 40.94
C SER A 378 -33.05 -5.31 41.32
N PRO A 379 -32.43 -5.38 42.51
CA PRO A 379 -31.40 -6.35 42.86
C PRO A 379 -31.96 -7.67 43.40
N LYS A 380 -31.30 -8.80 43.06
CA LYS A 380 -31.43 -10.07 43.82
C LYS A 380 -30.14 -10.39 44.58
N LYS A 381 -30.33 -10.71 45.86
CA LYS A 381 -29.33 -10.94 46.92
C LYS A 381 -28.51 -12.23 46.74
N PRO A 382 -27.35 -12.32 47.42
CA PRO A 382 -26.33 -13.35 47.21
C PRO A 382 -26.58 -14.62 48.03
N GLY A 383 -26.31 -15.78 47.42
CA GLY A 383 -26.30 -17.09 48.07
C GLY A 383 -24.91 -17.71 48.10
N LYS A 384 -24.24 -17.55 49.26
CA LYS A 384 -23.25 -18.42 49.92
C LYS A 384 -22.28 -19.28 49.10
N SER A 385 -21.00 -18.89 49.22
CA SER A 385 -19.79 -19.72 49.43
C SER A 385 -20.04 -21.16 49.89
N MET A 386 -19.32 -22.13 49.30
CA MET A 386 -18.34 -23.00 49.97
C MET A 386 -17.44 -23.71 48.92
N ALA A 387 -16.13 -23.54 49.05
CA ALA A 387 -15.13 -24.57 48.72
C ALA A 387 -14.88 -25.41 50.00
N PRO A 388 -13.99 -26.42 50.05
CA PRO A 388 -13.12 -27.03 49.03
C PRO A 388 -13.21 -28.59 49.03
N ASP A 389 -12.50 -29.30 48.14
CA ASP A 389 -11.20 -29.96 48.46
C ASP A 389 -10.79 -31.10 47.50
N ALA A 390 -9.47 -31.18 47.31
CA ALA A 390 -8.58 -32.31 47.06
C ALA A 390 -8.83 -33.36 45.94
N GLY A 391 -7.78 -33.61 45.14
CA GLY A 391 -7.61 -34.87 44.41
C GLY A 391 -6.56 -34.86 43.28
N SER A 392 -5.28 -35.03 43.64
CA SER A 392 -4.13 -35.29 42.75
C SER A 392 -4.26 -36.61 41.97
N VAL A 393 -3.68 -36.72 40.76
CA VAL A 393 -2.56 -37.65 40.40
C VAL A 393 -2.19 -37.54 38.89
N ASN A 394 -0.94 -37.16 38.66
CA ASN A 394 0.05 -37.47 37.60
C ASN A 394 -0.31 -38.10 36.24
N GLY A 395 0.33 -37.55 35.20
CA GLY A 395 0.69 -38.23 33.95
C GLY A 395 1.55 -37.36 33.02
N THR A 396 2.87 -37.45 33.14
CA THR A 396 3.87 -36.77 32.29
C THR A 396 4.35 -37.67 31.15
N ALA A 397 4.36 -37.17 29.91
CA ALA A 397 5.31 -37.49 28.84
C ALA A 397 5.18 -36.48 27.66
N PRO A 398 6.24 -36.23 26.87
CA PRO A 398 6.57 -34.90 26.36
C PRO A 398 6.05 -34.62 24.94
N ALA A 399 5.52 -33.41 24.73
CA ALA A 399 5.27 -32.88 23.40
C ALA A 399 6.58 -32.38 22.78
N SER A 400 6.99 -33.00 21.68
CA SER A 400 8.10 -32.56 20.84
C SER A 400 7.81 -31.17 20.26
N ALA A 401 8.68 -30.21 20.55
CA ALA A 401 8.68 -28.91 19.90
C ALA A 401 8.95 -29.06 18.39
N LEU A 402 7.91 -28.89 17.58
CA LEU A 402 8.05 -28.70 16.14
C LEU A 402 8.75 -27.36 15.90
N LYS A 403 9.95 -27.43 15.32
CA LYS A 403 10.72 -26.28 14.85
C LYS A 403 9.91 -25.53 13.79
N ALA A 404 9.85 -24.20 13.93
CA ALA A 404 9.34 -23.30 12.92
C ALA A 404 10.02 -23.55 11.56
N PRO A 405 9.31 -23.43 10.42
CA PRO A 405 9.91 -23.56 9.09
C PRO A 405 10.92 -22.43 8.87
N GLN A 406 12.17 -22.78 8.58
CA GLN A 406 13.18 -21.81 8.16
C GLN A 406 12.93 -21.43 6.69
N LYS A 407 12.79 -20.13 6.40
CA LYS A 407 12.73 -19.59 5.02
C LYS A 407 13.98 -19.99 4.22
N PRO A 408 13.85 -20.40 2.95
CA PRO A 408 15.02 -20.67 2.09
C PRO A 408 15.84 -19.39 1.86
N SER A 409 17.17 -19.51 1.96
CA SER A 409 18.09 -18.38 1.81
C SER A 409 18.19 -17.91 0.36
N VAL A 410 17.63 -16.74 0.04
CA VAL A 410 17.83 -16.06 -1.25
C VAL A 410 19.31 -15.70 -1.38
N THR A 411 19.97 -16.15 -2.45
CA THR A 411 21.42 -15.91 -2.63
C THR A 411 21.64 -14.50 -3.20
N PRO A 412 22.49 -13.64 -2.60
CA PRO A 412 22.76 -12.30 -3.13
C PRO A 412 23.44 -12.34 -4.51
N ASN A 413 23.04 -11.42 -5.42
CA ASN A 413 23.67 -11.25 -6.73
C ASN A 413 24.96 -10.39 -6.67
N VAL A 414 25.09 -9.56 -5.63
CA VAL A 414 26.34 -8.90 -5.24
C VAL A 414 26.91 -9.70 -4.06
N LEU A 415 28.09 -10.29 -4.21
CA LEU A 415 28.67 -11.11 -3.13
C LEU A 415 29.32 -10.25 -2.03
N GLU A 416 29.97 -9.16 -2.45
CA GLU A 416 30.58 -8.18 -1.57
C GLU A 416 30.29 -6.76 -2.06
N VAL A 417 29.99 -5.84 -1.15
CA VAL A 417 29.90 -4.41 -1.46
C VAL A 417 30.93 -3.64 -0.66
N VAL A 418 31.70 -2.79 -1.34
CA VAL A 418 32.66 -1.86 -0.73
C VAL A 418 32.00 -0.49 -0.71
N PHE A 419 31.52 -0.06 0.45
CA PHE A 419 30.93 1.26 0.67
C PHE A 419 32.00 2.22 1.18
N GLY A 420 32.45 3.13 0.32
CA GLY A 420 33.69 3.89 0.57
C GLY A 420 34.89 2.95 0.62
N SER A 421 35.39 2.66 1.82
CA SER A 421 36.41 1.64 2.07
C SER A 421 35.94 0.50 2.99
N LEU A 422 34.67 0.53 3.42
CA LEU A 422 34.08 -0.51 4.27
C LEU A 422 33.60 -1.68 3.42
N LEU A 423 34.12 -2.88 3.69
CA LEU A 423 33.64 -4.12 3.09
C LEU A 423 32.42 -4.62 3.87
N ILE A 424 31.30 -4.77 3.18
CA ILE A 424 30.02 -5.18 3.76
C ILE A 424 29.50 -6.38 2.94
N LYS A 425 28.99 -7.39 3.64
CA LYS A 425 28.32 -8.53 3.00
C LYS A 425 26.83 -8.20 2.76
N PRO A 426 26.34 -8.17 1.51
CA PRO A 426 24.92 -8.04 1.21
C PRO A 426 24.09 -9.19 1.78
N TRP A 427 22.83 -8.89 2.11
CA TRP A 427 21.88 -9.86 2.66
C TRP A 427 20.91 -10.36 1.60
N TYR A 428 20.57 -9.49 0.65
CA TYR A 428 19.56 -9.74 -0.38
C TYR A 428 20.08 -9.30 -1.75
N PRO A 429 19.50 -9.82 -2.85
CA PRO A 429 19.79 -9.32 -4.18
C PRO A 429 19.29 -7.88 -4.36
N SER A 430 20.01 -7.12 -5.19
CA SER A 430 19.64 -5.77 -5.63
C SER A 430 19.75 -5.65 -7.15
N PHE A 431 18.84 -4.90 -7.75
CA PHE A 431 18.65 -4.83 -9.19
C PHE A 431 19.50 -3.72 -9.83
N TYR A 432 20.82 -3.84 -9.74
CA TYR A 432 21.69 -2.95 -10.50
C TYR A 432 21.57 -3.22 -12.02
N PRO A 433 21.66 -2.20 -12.90
CA PRO A 433 21.54 -2.39 -14.34
C PRO A 433 22.53 -3.45 -14.88
N GLU A 434 22.01 -4.46 -15.56
CA GLU A 434 22.82 -5.60 -16.06
C GLU A 434 23.90 -5.15 -17.03
N GLN A 435 23.64 -4.12 -17.85
CA GLN A 435 24.61 -3.59 -18.81
C GLN A 435 25.87 -3.06 -18.11
N THR A 436 25.71 -2.51 -16.90
CA THR A 436 26.80 -1.88 -16.14
C THR A 436 27.44 -2.86 -15.16
N VAL A 437 26.63 -3.53 -14.33
CA VAL A 437 27.13 -4.36 -13.21
C VAL A 437 27.18 -5.86 -13.56
N GLY A 438 26.35 -6.32 -14.49
CA GLY A 438 26.15 -7.73 -14.79
C GLY A 438 25.16 -8.41 -13.84
N ARG A 439 24.73 -9.63 -14.21
CA ARG A 439 23.75 -10.42 -13.44
C ARG A 439 24.24 -10.82 -12.05
N LYS A 440 25.54 -11.08 -11.92
CA LYS A 440 26.21 -11.43 -10.68
C LYS A 440 27.58 -10.76 -10.67
N VAL A 441 27.94 -10.17 -9.54
CA VAL A 441 29.22 -9.48 -9.36
C VAL A 441 29.86 -9.93 -8.05
N GLU A 442 31.15 -10.23 -8.09
CA GLU A 442 31.90 -10.60 -6.90
C GLU A 442 32.01 -9.42 -5.94
N ARG A 443 32.37 -8.25 -6.47
CA ARG A 443 32.57 -7.04 -5.68
C ARG A 443 32.01 -5.81 -6.38
N LEU A 444 31.14 -5.09 -5.69
CA LEU A 444 30.59 -3.81 -6.14
C LEU A 444 31.17 -2.67 -5.29
N TYR A 445 31.70 -1.64 -5.92
CA TYR A 445 32.19 -0.44 -5.24
C TYR A 445 31.12 0.64 -5.25
N VAL A 446 30.84 1.25 -4.10
CA VAL A 446 29.78 2.25 -3.92
C VAL A 446 30.36 3.48 -3.23
N CYS A 447 30.16 4.65 -3.83
CA CYS A 447 30.62 5.93 -3.30
C CYS A 447 29.86 6.28 -2.02
N GLN A 448 30.59 6.63 -0.96
CA GLN A 448 30.00 6.96 0.35
C GLN A 448 29.21 8.28 0.36
N TRP A 449 29.46 9.15 -0.62
CA TRP A 449 28.84 10.48 -0.69
C TRP A 449 27.62 10.51 -1.60
N CYS A 450 27.68 9.88 -2.78
CA CYS A 450 26.61 9.96 -3.80
C CYS A 450 25.97 8.62 -4.17
N PHE A 451 26.40 7.53 -3.53
CA PHE A 451 25.96 6.15 -3.79
C PHE A 451 26.19 5.64 -5.21
N LYS A 452 26.88 6.41 -6.08
CA LYS A 452 27.28 5.93 -7.42
C LYS A 452 28.13 4.68 -7.28
N TYR A 453 27.87 3.73 -8.16
CA TYR A 453 28.45 2.39 -8.09
C TYR A 453 29.28 2.06 -9.33
N SER A 454 30.20 1.10 -9.19
CA SER A 454 31.05 0.57 -10.25
C SER A 454 31.48 -0.86 -9.90
N LYS A 455 31.59 -1.74 -10.88
CA LYS A 455 32.21 -3.06 -10.68
C LYS A 455 33.73 -2.99 -10.88
N GLU A 456 34.23 -1.98 -11.61
CA GLU A 456 35.64 -1.74 -11.83
C GLU A 456 36.23 -0.80 -10.77
N LEU A 457 37.30 -1.25 -10.11
CA LEU A 457 38.02 -0.47 -9.09
C LEU A 457 38.62 0.83 -9.65
N VAL A 458 39.22 0.80 -10.85
CA VAL A 458 39.87 1.99 -11.44
C VAL A 458 38.85 3.10 -11.71
N SER A 459 37.69 2.74 -12.27
CA SER A 459 36.57 3.67 -12.50
C SER A 459 36.06 4.28 -11.19
N PHE A 460 35.92 3.45 -10.14
CA PHE A 460 35.53 3.91 -8.81
C PHE A 460 36.53 4.90 -8.20
N LEU A 461 37.83 4.58 -8.24
CA LEU A 461 38.89 5.46 -7.72
C LEU A 461 38.95 6.79 -8.51
N GLY A 462 38.71 6.75 -9.81
CA GLY A 462 38.55 7.95 -10.63
C GLY A 462 37.39 8.82 -10.16
N HIS A 463 36.23 8.21 -9.92
CA HIS A 463 35.04 8.90 -9.41
C HIS A 463 35.26 9.54 -8.04
N LEU A 464 35.93 8.87 -7.10
CA LEU A 464 36.17 9.42 -5.75
C LEU A 464 36.93 10.76 -5.79
N LYS A 465 37.79 10.97 -6.79
CA LYS A 465 38.56 12.23 -6.96
C LYS A 465 37.71 13.38 -7.51
N THR A 466 36.68 13.07 -8.27
CA THR A 466 35.85 14.06 -8.99
C THR A 466 34.38 14.03 -8.55
N CYS A 467 34.08 13.39 -7.43
CA CYS A 467 32.72 13.27 -6.94
C CYS A 467 32.21 14.67 -6.52
N PRO A 468 31.07 15.15 -7.06
CA PRO A 468 30.56 16.48 -6.74
C PRO A 468 30.09 16.62 -5.28
N HIS A 469 29.88 15.49 -4.60
CA HIS A 469 29.45 15.44 -3.19
C HIS A 469 30.59 15.18 -2.21
N ARG A 470 31.85 15.22 -2.66
CA ARG A 470 33.02 14.96 -1.81
C ARG A 470 33.24 16.09 -0.80
N ASP A 471 33.18 17.32 -1.29
CA ASP A 471 33.50 18.53 -0.54
C ASP A 471 32.23 19.38 -0.26
N ALA A 472 31.04 18.76 -0.42
CA ALA A 472 29.75 19.35 -0.11
C ALA A 472 28.95 18.49 0.88
N PRO A 473 28.17 19.10 1.81
CA PRO A 473 27.38 18.37 2.77
C PRO A 473 26.37 17.44 2.06
N PRO A 474 25.88 16.39 2.75
CA PRO A 474 24.84 15.52 2.20
C PRO A 474 23.69 16.34 1.61
N PRO A 475 23.20 15.98 0.40
CA PRO A 475 22.23 16.79 -0.30
C PRO A 475 20.93 16.94 0.50
N GLY A 476 20.19 18.01 0.19
CA GLY A 476 18.87 18.28 0.76
C GLY A 476 18.86 19.37 1.81
N VAL A 477 17.71 19.49 2.46
CA VAL A 477 17.46 20.49 3.50
C VAL A 477 17.67 19.84 4.86
N ASN A 478 18.58 20.38 5.68
CA ASN A 478 18.73 19.95 7.06
C ASN A 478 17.46 20.32 7.86
N VAL A 479 16.78 19.31 8.42
CA VAL A 479 15.53 19.47 9.17
C VAL A 479 15.70 19.23 10.66
N TYR A 480 16.82 18.66 11.09
CA TYR A 480 17.11 18.33 12.49
C TYR A 480 18.61 18.27 12.71
N THR A 481 19.10 18.88 13.78
CA THR A 481 20.50 18.71 14.20
C THR A 481 20.61 18.70 15.71
N LYS A 482 21.13 17.61 16.26
CA LYS A 482 21.39 17.46 17.69
C LYS A 482 22.58 16.56 17.92
N ASP A 483 23.47 16.98 18.81
CA ASP A 483 24.66 16.23 19.20
C ASP A 483 25.48 15.79 17.96
N ASN A 484 25.67 14.49 17.76
CA ASN A 484 26.44 13.92 16.65
C ASN A 484 25.62 13.69 15.37
N TYR A 485 24.32 14.01 15.35
CA TYR A 485 23.42 13.60 14.28
C TYR A 485 22.65 14.74 13.64
N SER A 486 22.50 14.67 12.32
CA SER A 486 21.61 15.54 11.54
C SER A 486 20.68 14.71 10.66
N LEU A 487 19.50 15.25 10.34
CA LEU A 487 18.62 14.69 9.32
C LEU A 487 18.51 15.65 8.14
N CYS A 488 18.87 15.18 6.95
CA CYS A 488 18.70 15.92 5.70
C CYS A 488 17.53 15.36 4.90
N LYS A 489 16.54 16.20 4.60
CA LYS A 489 15.41 15.87 3.73
C LYS A 489 15.78 16.11 2.27
N ILE A 490 15.73 15.08 1.45
CA ILE A 490 15.77 15.20 -0.01
C ILE A 490 14.43 14.83 -0.63
N ASP A 491 14.12 15.50 -1.73
CA ASP A 491 13.02 15.13 -2.61
C ASP A 491 13.56 14.21 -3.72
N GLY A 492 12.98 13.00 -3.86
CA GLY A 492 13.41 12.04 -4.86
C GLY A 492 13.18 12.51 -6.30
N GLU A 493 12.26 13.44 -6.53
CA GLU A 493 12.07 14.07 -7.84
C GLU A 493 13.22 15.01 -8.19
N LYS A 494 13.65 15.84 -7.22
CA LYS A 494 14.74 16.81 -7.42
C LYS A 494 16.11 16.15 -7.43
N HIS A 495 16.30 15.07 -6.67
CA HIS A 495 17.56 14.34 -6.53
C HIS A 495 17.46 12.90 -7.07
N LYS A 496 16.83 12.72 -8.24
CA LYS A 496 16.48 11.41 -8.83
C LYS A 496 17.62 10.40 -8.83
N LEU A 497 18.77 10.75 -9.41
CA LEU A 497 19.91 9.83 -9.51
C LEU A 497 20.47 9.43 -8.14
N TYR A 498 20.56 10.38 -7.20
CA TYR A 498 21.03 10.10 -5.84
C TYR A 498 20.08 9.14 -5.12
N ALA A 499 18.77 9.40 -5.20
CA ALA A 499 17.75 8.57 -4.56
C ALA A 499 17.68 7.17 -5.19
N GLN A 500 17.82 7.03 -6.51
CA GLN A 500 17.90 5.73 -7.19
C GLN A 500 19.13 4.94 -6.73
N ASN A 501 20.31 5.57 -6.69
CA ASN A 501 21.53 4.94 -6.21
C ASN A 501 21.43 4.51 -4.75
N LEU A 502 20.86 5.36 -3.89
CA LEU A 502 20.58 5.05 -2.47
C LEU A 502 19.63 3.86 -2.35
N CYS A 503 18.55 3.82 -3.14
CA CYS A 503 17.59 2.72 -3.13
C CYS A 503 18.20 1.38 -3.57
N LEU A 504 19.02 1.38 -4.62
CA LEU A 504 19.75 0.20 -5.08
C LEU A 504 20.72 -0.30 -4.01
N PHE A 505 21.44 0.61 -3.35
CA PHE A 505 22.30 0.25 -2.22
C PHE A 505 21.49 -0.30 -1.04
N ALA A 506 20.38 0.34 -0.69
CA ALA A 506 19.51 -0.09 0.40
C ALA A 506 18.91 -1.48 0.16
N LYS A 507 18.55 -1.81 -1.09
CA LYS A 507 17.98 -3.10 -1.47
C LYS A 507 18.90 -4.28 -1.18
N LEU A 508 20.22 -4.06 -1.11
CA LEU A 508 21.19 -5.09 -0.67
C LEU A 508 20.93 -5.57 0.78
N PHE A 509 20.20 -4.78 1.58
CA PHE A 509 19.96 -5.02 3.00
C PHE A 509 18.47 -5.03 3.36
N LEU A 510 17.58 -4.86 2.38
CA LEU A 510 16.12 -4.90 2.54
C LEU A 510 15.52 -5.97 1.62
N ASP A 511 14.82 -6.93 2.20
CA ASP A 511 14.17 -8.03 1.47
C ASP A 511 13.00 -7.51 0.62
N THR A 512 12.10 -6.78 1.27
CA THR A 512 10.78 -6.39 0.75
C THR A 512 10.74 -5.04 0.05
N LYS A 513 11.89 -4.40 -0.22
CA LYS A 513 11.91 -3.13 -0.96
C LYS A 513 11.58 -3.36 -2.44
N SER A 514 10.40 -2.93 -2.87
CA SER A 514 9.88 -3.10 -4.23
C SER A 514 10.20 -1.93 -5.16
N VAL A 515 10.34 -0.70 -4.63
CA VAL A 515 10.57 0.52 -5.41
C VAL A 515 12.01 1.00 -5.27
N PHE A 516 12.75 1.04 -6.38
CA PHE A 516 14.15 1.50 -6.42
C PHE A 516 14.52 2.37 -7.62
N TYR A 517 13.69 2.40 -8.68
CA TYR A 517 13.85 3.31 -9.82
C TYR A 517 12.86 4.47 -9.83
N ASP A 518 11.61 4.22 -9.44
CA ASP A 518 10.57 5.24 -9.36
C ASP A 518 10.61 5.96 -8.00
N VAL A 519 11.50 6.95 -7.91
CA VAL A 519 11.81 7.65 -6.65
C VAL A 519 11.06 8.97 -6.49
N THR A 520 10.33 9.42 -7.51
CA THR A 520 9.76 10.78 -7.61
C THR A 520 8.65 11.03 -6.60
N THR A 521 7.93 9.98 -6.21
CA THR A 521 6.83 10.02 -5.23
C THR A 521 7.29 9.98 -3.77
N PHE A 522 8.60 9.91 -3.52
CA PHE A 522 9.17 9.75 -2.18
C PHE A 522 10.01 10.95 -1.72
N LEU A 523 9.87 11.27 -0.44
CA LEU A 523 10.82 12.03 0.34
C LEU A 523 11.76 11.08 1.05
N TYR A 524 13.04 11.42 1.15
CA TYR A 524 14.04 10.65 1.90
C TYR A 524 14.65 11.52 2.98
N TYR A 525 14.77 10.95 4.18
CA TYR A 525 15.34 11.59 5.35
C TYR A 525 16.63 10.87 5.69
N LEU A 526 17.74 11.47 5.30
CA LEU A 526 19.09 10.94 5.43
C LEU A 526 19.61 11.21 6.85
N LEU A 527 19.98 10.17 7.58
CA LEU A 527 20.66 10.30 8.86
C LEU A 527 22.16 10.48 8.63
N VAL A 528 22.67 11.64 9.03
CA VAL A 528 24.06 12.04 8.91
C VAL A 528 24.71 11.97 10.30
N ALA A 529 25.78 11.20 10.45
CA ALA A 529 26.63 11.19 11.63
C ALA A 529 27.88 12.05 11.38
N HIS A 530 28.15 13.02 12.26
CA HIS A 530 29.31 13.91 12.12
C HIS A 530 30.63 13.20 12.48
N ASP A 531 30.57 12.29 13.45
CA ASP A 531 31.64 11.38 13.85
C ASP A 531 31.12 9.92 13.84
N PRO A 532 31.08 9.26 12.66
CA PRO A 532 30.57 7.90 12.54
C PRO A 532 31.56 6.88 13.15
N THR A 533 31.05 5.93 13.93
CA THR A 533 31.82 4.78 14.44
C THR A 533 31.22 3.47 13.91
N PRO A 534 31.93 2.67 13.09
CA PRO A 534 33.29 2.88 12.62
C PRO A 534 33.37 4.07 11.65
N SER A 535 34.52 4.75 11.64
CA SER A 535 34.86 5.72 10.60
C SER A 535 35.12 4.99 9.29
N ILE A 536 35.09 5.70 8.17
CA ILE A 536 35.47 5.13 6.86
C ILE A 536 36.94 5.49 6.61
N PRO A 537 37.90 4.53 6.67
CA PRO A 537 39.32 4.82 6.51
C PRO A 537 39.66 5.30 5.08
N ASN A 538 40.78 5.99 4.92
CA ASN A 538 41.36 6.36 3.62
C ASN A 538 40.47 7.25 2.73
N THR A 539 39.52 7.98 3.31
CA THR A 539 38.64 8.92 2.59
C THR A 539 38.88 10.37 2.96
N GLY A 540 39.67 10.63 4.01
CA GLY A 540 40.24 11.95 4.28
C GLY A 540 41.50 12.11 3.43
N LEU A 541 41.37 12.78 2.27
CA LEU A 541 42.50 13.08 1.39
C LEU A 541 42.50 14.58 1.08
N GLY A 542 42.84 15.37 2.10
CA GLY A 542 43.15 16.78 1.94
C GLY A 542 44.05 17.21 3.09
N GLU A 543 45.26 17.67 2.78
CA GLU A 543 46.18 18.32 3.73
C GLU A 543 45.62 19.66 4.26
N ASP A 544 44.49 20.14 3.72
CA ASP A 544 43.89 21.44 4.03
C ASP A 544 42.82 21.43 5.14
N GLY A 545 42.62 20.32 5.85
CA GLY A 545 41.82 20.34 7.10
C GLY A 545 40.36 20.80 6.95
N VAL A 546 39.78 20.74 5.75
CA VAL A 546 38.35 21.04 5.53
C VAL A 546 37.54 19.91 6.18
N GLY A 547 36.86 20.24 7.28
CA GLY A 547 36.24 19.29 8.21
C GLY A 547 35.34 18.25 7.55
N GLN A 548 35.34 17.03 8.10
CA GLN A 548 34.44 15.95 7.67
C GLN A 548 32.98 16.45 7.68
N GLN A 549 32.34 16.48 6.52
CA GLN A 549 30.99 17.03 6.35
C GLN A 549 29.88 16.04 6.75
N GLY A 550 30.19 15.12 7.67
CA GLY A 550 29.31 14.04 8.12
C GLY A 550 29.13 12.92 7.09
N GLN A 551 28.77 11.73 7.59
CA GLN A 551 28.53 10.53 6.78
C GLN A 551 27.05 10.15 6.85
N VAL A 552 26.44 9.86 5.71
CA VAL A 552 25.11 9.23 5.69
C VAL A 552 25.25 7.79 6.20
N VAL A 553 24.63 7.51 7.36
CA VAL A 553 24.71 6.21 8.05
C VAL A 553 23.40 5.42 8.00
N GLY A 554 22.33 6.04 7.50
CA GLY A 554 21.03 5.43 7.32
C GLY A 554 20.03 6.42 6.74
N PHE A 555 18.82 5.95 6.51
CA PHE A 555 17.71 6.80 6.08
C PHE A 555 16.37 6.16 6.41
N PHE A 556 15.31 6.96 6.32
CA PHE A 556 13.98 6.44 5.99
C PHE A 556 13.39 7.17 4.79
N SER A 557 12.51 6.51 4.05
CA SER A 557 11.68 7.13 3.01
C SER A 557 10.25 7.29 3.50
N LYS A 558 9.59 8.33 3.00
CA LYS A 558 8.19 8.64 3.26
C LYS A 558 7.55 9.02 1.93
N GLU A 559 6.40 8.43 1.61
CA GLU A 559 5.63 8.84 0.43
C GLU A 559 5.19 10.29 0.59
N LYS A 560 5.27 11.07 -0.50
CA LYS A 560 4.71 12.43 -0.53
C LYS A 560 3.21 12.40 -0.22
N MET A 561 2.52 11.37 -0.73
CA MET A 561 1.11 11.08 -0.49
C MET A 561 0.96 9.62 -0.10
N SER A 562 0.71 9.35 1.19
CA SER A 562 0.49 7.98 1.70
C SER A 562 -0.98 7.74 1.98
N TRP A 563 -1.60 6.82 1.24
CA TRP A 563 -3.02 6.48 1.31
C TRP A 563 -3.39 5.79 2.62
N ASP A 564 -2.50 4.93 3.13
CA ASP A 564 -2.70 4.16 4.37
C ASP A 564 -2.37 4.94 5.63
N GLY A 565 -2.08 6.24 5.51
CA GLY A 565 -1.63 7.02 6.66
C GLY A 565 -0.18 6.73 7.08
N ASN A 566 0.61 5.98 6.29
CA ASN A 566 1.98 5.63 6.68
C ASN A 566 2.85 6.88 6.83
N ASN A 567 3.60 6.96 7.93
CA ASN A 567 4.58 8.03 8.14
C ASN A 567 6.00 7.62 7.72
N LEU A 568 6.17 6.34 7.37
CA LEU A 568 7.44 5.75 6.99
C LEU A 568 7.18 4.55 6.06
N ALA A 569 7.85 4.53 4.90
CA ALA A 569 7.76 3.45 3.92
C ALA A 569 8.91 2.44 4.12
N CYS A 570 10.15 2.86 3.88
CA CYS A 570 11.35 2.05 4.14
C CYS A 570 12.21 2.72 5.22
N ILE A 571 12.83 1.92 6.08
CA ILE A 571 13.84 2.38 7.05
C ILE A 571 15.06 1.47 6.98
N LEU A 572 16.25 2.06 6.96
CA LEU A 572 17.50 1.32 7.01
C LEU A 572 18.57 2.12 7.74
N VAL A 573 19.16 1.51 8.76
CA VAL A 573 20.50 1.89 9.23
C VAL A 573 21.49 0.98 8.53
N PHE A 574 22.51 1.55 7.88
CA PHE A 574 23.44 0.72 7.13
C PHE A 574 24.22 -0.21 8.07
N PRO A 575 24.54 -1.44 7.64
CA PRO A 575 25.05 -2.48 8.52
C PRO A 575 26.20 -2.09 9.47
N PRO A 576 27.21 -1.28 9.04
CA PRO A 576 28.32 -0.90 9.92
C PRO A 576 27.90 -0.11 11.17
N TRP A 577 26.77 0.61 11.10
CA TRP A 577 26.30 1.50 12.17
C TRP A 577 25.05 0.99 12.89
N GLN A 578 24.64 -0.25 12.64
CA GLN A 578 23.52 -0.86 13.35
C GLN A 578 23.83 -1.10 14.84
N LYS A 579 22.77 -1.27 15.64
CA LYS A 579 22.83 -1.51 17.10
C LYS A 579 23.42 -0.36 17.95
N GLN A 580 23.48 0.86 17.40
CA GLN A 580 23.94 2.07 18.10
C GLN A 580 22.79 3.04 18.46
N GLY A 581 21.54 2.58 18.44
CA GLY A 581 20.37 3.42 18.70
C GLY A 581 19.90 4.29 17.52
N LEU A 582 20.61 4.29 16.40
CA LEU A 582 20.28 5.12 15.22
C LEU A 582 18.88 4.87 14.64
N GLY A 583 18.42 3.61 14.67
CA GLY A 583 17.05 3.28 14.24
C GLY A 583 15.98 3.95 15.09
N GLN A 584 16.23 4.13 16.39
CA GLN A 584 15.32 4.82 17.31
C GLN A 584 15.28 6.33 17.04
N ILE A 585 16.39 6.92 16.57
CA ILE A 585 16.43 8.32 16.12
C ILE A 585 15.57 8.49 14.88
N LEU A 586 15.71 7.61 13.88
CA LEU A 586 14.91 7.64 12.65
C LEU A 586 13.41 7.49 12.93
N MET A 587 13.02 6.50 13.75
CA MET A 587 11.62 6.32 14.18
C MET A 587 11.12 7.51 15.01
N GLY A 588 11.95 8.02 15.92
CA GLY A 588 11.65 9.22 16.71
C GLY A 588 11.33 10.42 15.82
N ALA A 589 12.13 10.61 14.77
CA ALA A 589 11.94 11.69 13.82
C ALA A 589 10.68 11.52 12.98
N SER A 590 10.34 10.30 12.52
CA SER A 590 9.12 10.07 11.73
C SER A 590 7.85 10.38 12.54
N TYR A 591 7.81 10.00 13.82
CA TYR A 591 6.70 10.35 14.72
C TYR A 591 6.66 11.84 15.08
N GLU A 592 7.82 12.47 15.31
CA GLU A 592 7.88 13.92 15.55
C GLU A 592 7.35 14.72 14.35
N MET A 593 7.66 14.30 13.13
CA MET A 593 7.10 14.90 11.91
C MET A 593 5.59 14.68 11.82
N SER A 594 5.12 13.46 12.12
CA SER A 594 3.68 13.14 12.15
C SER A 594 2.93 14.06 13.14
N ARG A 595 3.53 14.28 14.31
CA ARG A 595 3.02 15.22 15.32
C ARG A 595 2.92 16.64 14.81
N ARG A 596 3.94 17.14 14.11
CA ARG A 596 3.96 18.49 13.53
C ARG A 596 2.98 18.65 12.36
N GLU A 597 2.71 17.57 11.64
CA GLU A 597 1.70 17.51 10.57
C GLU A 597 0.27 17.35 11.11
N GLY A 598 0.09 17.11 12.42
CA GLY A 598 -1.22 16.84 13.00
C GLY A 598 -1.85 15.54 12.52
N ARG A 599 -1.05 14.60 12.00
CA ARG A 599 -1.50 13.34 11.41
C ARG A 599 -0.96 12.16 12.19
N LEU A 600 -1.83 11.19 12.53
CA LEU A 600 -1.36 9.90 13.05
C LEU A 600 -0.66 9.14 11.93
N GLY A 601 0.27 8.26 12.28
CA GLY A 601 0.88 7.37 11.30
C GLY A 601 1.71 6.27 11.92
N GLY A 602 1.89 5.20 11.16
CA GLY A 602 2.77 4.09 11.49
C GLY A 602 3.69 3.74 10.32
N PRO A 603 4.57 2.76 10.49
CA PRO A 603 5.32 2.19 9.38
C PRO A 603 4.41 1.43 8.42
N GLU A 604 4.77 1.45 7.14
CA GLU A 604 4.24 0.56 6.12
C GLU A 604 4.41 -0.91 6.54
N LYS A 605 3.34 -1.70 6.33
CA LYS A 605 3.29 -3.13 6.64
C LYS A 605 3.35 -3.93 5.32
N PRO A 606 4.01 -5.11 5.30
CA PRO A 606 4.62 -5.81 6.44
C PRO A 606 6.03 -5.30 6.80
N LEU A 607 6.31 -5.25 8.11
CA LEU A 607 7.64 -4.96 8.65
C LEU A 607 8.59 -6.15 8.49
N SER A 608 9.87 -5.88 8.21
CA SER A 608 10.93 -6.89 8.35
C SER A 608 11.04 -7.39 9.80
N ASP A 609 11.61 -8.57 10.03
CA ASP A 609 11.79 -9.10 11.40
C ASP A 609 12.58 -8.15 12.31
N LEU A 610 13.65 -7.54 11.76
CA LEU A 610 14.43 -6.52 12.47
C LEU A 610 13.62 -5.24 12.68
N GLY A 611 12.82 -4.83 11.69
CA GLY A 611 11.92 -3.69 11.77
C GLY A 611 10.87 -3.84 12.86
N ARG A 612 10.20 -5.00 12.92
CA ARG A 612 9.19 -5.35 13.93
C ARG A 612 9.77 -5.26 15.34
N LEU A 613 10.91 -5.90 15.59
CA LEU A 613 11.60 -5.84 16.89
C LEU A 613 11.99 -4.40 17.27
N ALA A 614 12.45 -3.61 16.29
CA ALA A 614 12.86 -2.23 16.53
C ALA A 614 11.66 -1.31 16.83
N TYR A 615 10.54 -1.47 16.13
CA TYR A 615 9.30 -0.72 16.37
C TYR A 615 8.64 -1.12 17.68
N GLU A 616 8.56 -2.41 17.99
CA GLU A 616 8.06 -2.89 19.27
C GLU A 616 8.83 -2.29 20.46
N HIS A 617 10.16 -2.24 20.36
CA HIS A 617 10.99 -1.57 21.35
C HIS A 617 10.74 -0.05 21.41
N TYR A 618 10.65 0.61 20.26
CA TYR A 618 10.39 2.04 20.17
C TYR A 618 9.05 2.42 20.80
N TRP A 619 7.97 1.74 20.40
CA TRP A 619 6.62 1.96 20.94
C TRP A 619 6.58 1.67 22.43
N SER A 620 7.14 0.55 22.89
CA SER A 620 7.16 0.22 24.31
C SER A 620 7.86 1.30 25.13
N ALA A 621 8.99 1.82 24.65
CA ALA A 621 9.73 2.91 25.30
C ALA A 621 8.98 4.24 25.27
N ALA A 622 8.33 4.57 24.14
CA ALA A 622 7.52 5.78 23.98
C ALA A 622 6.31 5.78 24.91
N LEU A 623 5.59 4.66 24.99
CA LEU A 623 4.46 4.47 25.90
C LEU A 623 4.92 4.50 27.35
N ALA A 624 6.03 3.85 27.70
CA ALA A 624 6.59 3.93 29.05
C ALA A 624 6.89 5.38 29.47
N ARG A 625 7.51 6.18 28.60
CA ARG A 625 7.72 7.63 28.84
C ARG A 625 6.40 8.40 29.00
N ALA A 626 5.42 8.17 28.13
CA ALA A 626 4.12 8.85 28.18
C ALA A 626 3.33 8.50 29.46
N ILE A 627 3.38 7.24 29.89
CA ILE A 627 2.70 6.75 31.09
C ILE A 627 3.38 7.29 32.35
N MET A 628 4.72 7.23 32.42
CA MET A 628 5.50 7.66 33.59
C MET A 628 5.55 9.18 33.77
N SER A 629 5.44 9.96 32.69
CA SER A 629 5.31 11.42 32.77
C SER A 629 3.91 11.89 33.21
N SER A 630 2.93 11.00 33.26
CA SER A 630 1.55 11.35 33.64
C SER A 630 1.36 11.35 35.16
N PRO A 631 0.56 12.27 35.73
CA PRO A 631 0.30 12.34 37.16
C PRO A 631 -0.14 10.98 37.75
N SER A 632 0.37 10.62 38.92
CA SER A 632 0.18 9.28 39.53
C SER A 632 -1.29 8.89 39.65
N LYS A 633 -2.15 9.86 39.98
CA LYS A 633 -3.60 9.69 40.18
C LYS A 633 -4.44 9.73 38.89
N LYS A 634 -3.87 10.12 37.74
CA LYS A 634 -4.59 10.14 36.45
C LYS A 634 -4.64 8.72 35.87
N THR A 635 -5.85 8.23 35.63
CA THR A 635 -6.11 7.05 34.78
C THR A 635 -5.87 7.45 33.32
N LEU A 636 -5.05 6.69 32.60
CA LEU A 636 -4.74 6.95 31.20
C LEU A 636 -5.58 6.03 30.31
N THR A 637 -6.20 6.60 29.30
CA THR A 637 -6.88 5.88 28.22
C THR A 637 -5.93 5.65 27.04
N VAL A 638 -6.33 4.78 26.10
CA VAL A 638 -5.60 4.61 24.83
C VAL A 638 -5.55 5.93 24.06
N LEU A 639 -6.63 6.72 24.08
CA LEU A 639 -6.68 8.04 23.45
C LEU A 639 -5.71 9.05 24.10
N ASP A 640 -5.58 9.06 25.43
CA ASP A 640 -4.56 9.90 26.11
C ASP A 640 -3.13 9.56 25.63
N LEU A 641 -2.85 8.28 25.37
CA LEU A 641 -1.55 7.82 24.90
C LEU A 641 -1.33 8.14 23.43
N ARG A 642 -2.36 7.99 22.60
CA ARG A 642 -2.38 8.42 21.20
C ARG A 642 -2.02 9.90 21.10
N GLU A 643 -2.70 10.78 21.82
CA GLU A 643 -2.45 12.23 21.73
C GLU A 643 -1.03 12.61 22.20
N LYS A 644 -0.44 11.83 23.10
CA LYS A 644 0.94 12.05 23.58
C LYS A 644 2.02 11.51 22.65
N THR A 645 1.74 10.46 21.89
CA THR A 645 2.76 9.69 21.17
C THR A 645 2.57 9.66 19.66
N TYR A 646 1.38 10.01 19.17
CA TYR A 646 0.94 9.91 17.77
C TYR A 646 0.99 8.48 17.19
N ILE A 647 1.10 7.49 18.07
CA ILE A 647 0.98 6.07 17.74
C ILE A 647 -0.51 5.74 17.58
N VAL A 648 -0.84 4.95 16.55
CA VAL A 648 -2.22 4.54 16.30
C VAL A 648 -2.74 3.61 17.42
N PRO A 649 -4.04 3.66 17.76
CA PRO A 649 -4.61 2.89 18.88
C PRO A 649 -4.26 1.40 18.85
N ASP A 650 -4.30 0.77 17.68
CA ASP A 650 -4.03 -0.67 17.53
C ASP A 650 -2.61 -1.04 17.97
N ASP A 651 -1.62 -0.27 17.53
CA ASP A 651 -0.22 -0.46 17.91
C ASP A 651 -0.01 -0.17 19.41
N ILE A 652 -0.75 0.78 19.99
CA ILE A 652 -0.73 1.03 21.44
C ILE A 652 -1.24 -0.19 22.20
N ILE A 653 -2.39 -0.72 21.82
CA ILE A 653 -3.03 -1.86 22.49
C ILE A 653 -2.11 -3.09 22.40
N ALA A 654 -1.66 -3.43 21.19
CA ALA A 654 -0.76 -4.56 20.96
C ALA A 654 0.56 -4.42 21.76
N THR A 655 1.11 -3.22 21.82
CA THR A 655 2.35 -2.95 22.58
C THR A 655 2.12 -3.12 24.09
N LEU A 656 1.05 -2.56 24.65
CA LEU A 656 0.74 -2.69 26.08
C LEU A 656 0.47 -4.14 26.50
N GLN A 657 -0.18 -4.92 25.63
CA GLN A 657 -0.37 -6.36 25.83
C GLN A 657 0.98 -7.09 25.82
N THR A 658 1.85 -6.78 24.85
CA THR A 658 3.18 -7.41 24.72
C THR A 658 4.11 -7.06 25.88
N MET A 659 3.99 -5.85 26.43
CA MET A 659 4.72 -5.45 27.64
C MET A 659 4.23 -6.15 28.93
N ASP A 660 3.08 -6.85 28.90
CA ASP A 660 2.37 -7.43 30.05
C ASP A 660 2.08 -6.41 31.18
N VAL A 661 1.68 -5.19 30.81
CA VAL A 661 1.44 -4.10 31.77
C VAL A 661 -0.03 -3.82 32.06
N LEU A 662 -0.94 -4.62 31.51
CA LEU A 662 -2.39 -4.47 31.68
C LEU A 662 -2.92 -5.37 32.81
N GLU A 663 -3.90 -4.88 33.57
CA GLU A 663 -4.62 -5.61 34.61
C GLU A 663 -6.13 -5.57 34.39
N HIS A 664 -6.78 -6.73 34.48
CA HIS A 664 -8.23 -6.84 34.32
C HIS A 664 -8.96 -6.53 35.63
N ARG A 665 -9.94 -5.62 35.59
CA ARG A 665 -10.71 -5.25 36.79
C ARG A 665 -12.01 -6.05 36.87
N LYS A 666 -12.18 -6.88 37.91
CA LYS A 666 -13.34 -7.78 38.06
C LYS A 666 -14.70 -7.13 38.36
N LYS A 667 -14.81 -5.80 38.46
CA LYS A 667 -16.10 -5.12 38.77
C LYS A 667 -16.21 -3.73 38.12
N GLY A 668 -17.13 -3.59 37.16
CA GLY A 668 -17.88 -2.36 36.85
C GLY A 668 -17.13 -1.16 36.27
N GLY A 669 -16.06 -1.37 35.49
CA GLY A 669 -15.33 -0.32 34.76
C GLY A 669 -14.49 -0.89 33.62
N ALA A 670 -13.64 -0.06 32.98
CA ALA A 670 -12.78 -0.43 31.84
C ALA A 670 -12.17 -1.84 31.98
N GLU A 671 -12.27 -2.64 30.91
CA GLU A 671 -11.96 -4.08 30.90
C GLU A 671 -10.49 -4.37 31.29
N ALA A 672 -9.58 -3.46 30.95
CA ALA A 672 -8.17 -3.49 31.33
C ALA A 672 -7.67 -2.10 31.78
N VAL A 673 -6.78 -2.07 32.79
CA VAL A 673 -6.15 -0.85 33.31
C VAL A 673 -4.62 -0.99 33.25
N ILE A 674 -3.92 0.09 32.90
CA ILE A 674 -2.46 0.12 32.85
C ILE A 674 -1.88 0.13 34.28
N ASN A 675 -1.10 -0.88 34.63
CA ASN A 675 -0.34 -0.92 35.88
C ASN A 675 0.98 -0.16 35.73
N LYS A 676 1.02 1.07 36.28
CA LYS A 676 2.21 1.94 36.27
C LYS A 676 3.44 1.32 36.94
N ALA A 677 3.29 0.47 37.95
CA ALA A 677 4.41 -0.21 38.59
C ALA A 677 5.03 -1.27 37.67
N LYS A 678 4.20 -2.04 36.95
CA LYS A 678 4.67 -2.96 35.91
C LYS A 678 5.39 -2.22 34.77
N VAL A 679 4.86 -1.08 34.34
CA VAL A 679 5.53 -0.23 33.32
C VAL A 679 6.91 0.22 33.79
N LYS A 680 7.03 0.67 35.06
CA LYS A 680 8.31 1.06 35.64
C LYS A 680 9.30 -0.10 35.69
N ALA A 681 8.87 -1.27 36.16
CA ALA A 681 9.70 -2.47 36.19
C ALA A 681 10.14 -2.92 34.79
N TRP A 682 9.25 -2.83 33.81
CA TRP A 682 9.56 -3.10 32.40
C TRP A 682 10.64 -2.13 31.88
N ALA A 683 10.51 -0.83 32.15
CA ALA A 683 11.47 0.18 31.72
C ALA A 683 12.86 -0.02 32.35
N GLU A 684 12.92 -0.36 33.64
CA GLU A 684 14.17 -0.69 34.35
C GLU A 684 14.83 -1.94 33.75
N LYS A 685 14.05 -3.01 33.53
CA LYS A 685 14.53 -4.26 32.91
C LYS A 685 15.14 -4.05 31.53
N HIS A 686 14.53 -3.18 30.72
CA HIS A 686 14.96 -2.90 29.34
C HIS A 686 15.89 -1.67 29.22
N ARG A 687 16.31 -1.09 30.35
CA ARG A 687 17.22 0.08 30.41
C ARG A 687 16.72 1.28 29.60
N VAL A 688 15.42 1.52 29.62
CA VAL A 688 14.81 2.65 28.91
C VAL A 688 15.02 3.94 29.71
N ASP A 689 15.57 4.96 29.06
CA ASP A 689 15.59 6.31 29.61
C ASP A 689 14.17 6.91 29.57
N LEU A 690 13.57 7.06 30.76
CA LEU A 690 12.23 7.59 30.92
C LEU A 690 12.16 9.13 30.82
N LYS A 691 13.30 9.81 30.80
CA LYS A 691 13.38 11.28 30.77
C LYS A 691 13.72 11.82 29.38
N ARG A 692 14.52 11.08 28.59
CA ARG A 692 14.97 11.52 27.28
C ARG A 692 14.33 10.72 26.15
N SER A 693 13.80 11.45 25.17
CA SER A 693 13.36 10.89 23.89
C SER A 693 14.57 10.66 22.98
N PRO A 694 14.52 9.70 22.03
CA PRO A 694 15.57 9.51 21.02
C PRO A 694 15.83 10.75 20.16
N VAL A 695 14.83 11.62 20.02
CA VAL A 695 14.94 12.91 19.34
C VAL A 695 14.48 14.04 20.25
N ASP A 696 15.09 15.20 20.10
CA ASP A 696 14.75 16.44 20.79
C ASP A 696 13.81 17.26 19.88
N PRO A 697 12.53 17.45 20.23
CA PRO A 697 11.60 18.21 19.42
C PRO A 697 12.07 19.63 19.09
N GLU A 698 12.78 20.30 20.00
CA GLU A 698 13.22 21.68 19.80
C GLU A 698 14.38 21.80 18.82
N ALA A 699 15.04 20.68 18.51
CA ALA A 699 16.16 20.63 17.56
C ALA A 699 15.71 20.48 16.09
N PHE A 700 14.41 20.40 15.83
CA PHE A 700 13.86 20.42 14.48
C PHE A 700 13.63 21.86 13.99
N VAL A 701 14.12 22.17 12.80
CA VAL A 701 14.00 23.50 12.20
C VAL A 701 12.53 23.75 11.82
N VAL A 702 11.90 24.75 12.44
CA VAL A 702 10.56 25.24 12.07
C VAL A 702 10.72 26.14 10.85
N ARG A 703 10.21 25.73 9.69
CA ARG A 703 9.96 26.67 8.59
C ARG A 703 8.56 27.24 8.81
N GLU A 704 8.49 28.53 9.12
CA GLU A 704 7.26 29.30 8.95
C GLU A 704 6.82 29.14 7.48
N SER A 705 5.60 28.69 7.28
CA SER A 705 4.95 28.74 5.97
C SER A 705 4.67 30.19 5.61
N SER A 706 5.66 30.90 5.07
CA SER A 706 5.48 32.23 4.48
C SER A 706 6.27 32.37 3.16
N SER A 707 5.50 32.49 2.08
CA SER A 707 5.75 33.19 0.81
C SER A 707 4.71 32.64 -0.19
N SER A 708 3.68 33.34 -0.67
CA SER A 708 3.54 34.77 -0.98
C SER A 708 4.84 35.35 -1.54
N VAL A 709 5.19 34.92 -2.75
CA VAL A 709 6.07 35.73 -3.59
C VAL A 709 5.16 36.66 -4.38
N SER A 710 5.21 37.91 -3.94
CA SER A 710 4.72 39.10 -4.61
C SER A 710 5.36 39.29 -5.98
N GLU A 711 4.58 39.89 -6.87
CA GLU A 711 4.99 40.61 -8.08
C GLU A 711 6.20 41.51 -7.81
N GLU A 712 7.26 41.36 -8.63
CA GLU A 712 7.87 42.42 -9.47
C GLU A 712 8.86 41.79 -10.46
#